data_AF-S0J7S2-F1
#
_entry.id   AF-S0J7S2-F1
#
_cell.length_a   1.000
_cell.length_b   1.000
_cell.length_c   1.000
_cell.angle_alpha   90.00
_cell.angle_beta   90.00
_cell.angle_gamma   90.00
#
_symmetry.space_group_name_H-M   'P 1'
#
loop_
_entity.id
_entity.type
_entity.pdbx_description
1 polymer ?
#
loop_
_entity_poly.entity_id
_entity_poly.type
_entity_poly.pdbx_seq_one_letter_code
_entity_poly.pdbx_strand_id
1 'polypeptide(L)'
;MKKRIMTLFLAIMLLFQTEVETLYALEPSEMQQPGTELEDRTGTDDNGQNETPSEEESSGELSARAGEESPAEYILTFQFNGGMVEGSADTSCQITVSEGEEAASIAARVPRPVKKGYKLENWMDEGGVPYDFEHPESLPEITSALTLSACWVPISYTIHFDANGGSGEMADQVFRYDEDQNLAACQFTRPGYAFDSWKWEDMNITYQDANPVNNLTDQDGTVIILKAVWKVGSYTVRYDANGGTGEMDEQEFTYTQNKALLNNKYKRVGYTFMGWNTRPDGTGISYQNKQKVKSLTEEIGGVVVLYAMWEGNPYRVNYNGNGATSGSMTESSHVYGTFSSLNRNNFKRKGFLFAGWNTEKNGTGRAFSDGAQVYDLTTEKDGTVILYASWTPITYTIKYHTNGGKLSSSSRKTYTADEPFVLPRPTRKGYDFDGWYKKANFKNRIGEIKAGQTGNLVVYAKWVKCTEKAKSDSAKLTTCKATGSGKVSVKATIKKRVASSDDYYYLMYINPMNQKIYKVASKVYKKKNITFNLKTAENQGYATSTFGIAVKKSGKYKLISNTSYVKNVEKAAKNKSKYNPGQTKKGIQFSDNLQEVYNCGAKQTFLNVTVSMVCNNGTVPYVYNGKTYYFNPMDSYREIVMDCNRNNVTVTMQVMLDWTEGHTDLIASKARVRGVAPFYTWNVTTNKSREKMEAIFCYLGMVFGKKNCSVSNWVLGNEVNNPAGWNYKGGMSETAYFKAYAYGFRALYYAVRSQSSNAHIFICTDNLWNTSVKGGYSAKHVIESFNKQLNKIQKGLKWHLAYHAYSTPLTYTKFWDGLGITGDVSTPYITMKNIDVLTKYIKKKYGSSVRIILSEQGYSSTWGETNQAAALAYSYYIAACNPMIDAFIIRSYSDHPVEVAQGLKMGIYGKEAFKVFKYMDTSQTNKYTKKYLSIIGAASWKKIVPGYKFNRLRKMYRNV
;
A
#
# COMPACT_ATOMS: atom_id res chain seq x y z
N MET A 1 -0.91 -36.30 -1.75
CA MET A 1 -2.08 -36.41 -2.68
C MET A 1 -3.07 -37.51 -2.30
N LYS A 2 -2.69 -38.81 -2.15
CA LYS A 2 -3.63 -39.93 -1.88
C LYS A 2 -4.75 -39.64 -0.83
N LYS A 3 -4.43 -39.01 0.31
CA LYS A 3 -5.40 -38.79 1.42
C LYS A 3 -6.66 -37.97 1.08
N ARG A 4 -6.65 -37.04 0.10
CA ARG A 4 -7.85 -36.21 -0.21
C ARG A 4 -8.90 -36.91 -1.09
N ILE A 5 -8.56 -38.04 -1.73
CA ILE A 5 -9.55 -38.84 -2.50
C ILE A 5 -10.33 -39.76 -1.54
N MET A 6 -9.68 -40.31 -0.51
CA MET A 6 -10.35 -41.09 0.55
C MET A 6 -11.41 -40.28 1.31
N THR A 7 -11.22 -38.97 1.49
CA THR A 7 -12.17 -38.12 2.23
C THR A 7 -13.56 -38.07 1.57
N LEU A 8 -13.64 -38.25 0.24
CA LEU A 8 -14.92 -38.29 -0.46
C LEU A 8 -15.64 -39.65 -0.31
N PHE A 9 -14.91 -40.73 -0.05
CA PHE A 9 -15.48 -42.05 0.25
C PHE A 9 -16.00 -42.16 1.69
N LEU A 10 -15.35 -41.51 2.67
CA LEU A 10 -15.84 -41.50 4.06
C LEU A 10 -17.20 -40.80 4.24
N ALA A 11 -17.53 -39.84 3.36
CA ALA A 11 -18.76 -39.05 3.43
C ALA A 11 -20.06 -39.86 3.21
N ILE A 12 -19.96 -41.16 2.89
CA ILE A 12 -21.09 -42.10 2.78
C ILE A 12 -21.17 -43.04 3.99
N MET A 13 -20.11 -43.15 4.82
CA MET A 13 -20.09 -44.01 6.02
C MET A 13 -20.47 -43.27 7.32
N LEU A 14 -20.36 -41.94 7.37
CA LEU A 14 -20.75 -41.14 8.54
C LEU A 14 -22.26 -40.81 8.55
N LEU A 15 -23.08 -41.84 8.71
CA LEU A 15 -24.55 -41.74 8.85
C LEU A 15 -25.13 -42.61 10.00
N PHE A 16 -24.32 -42.92 11.01
CA PHE A 16 -24.79 -43.44 12.30
C PHE A 16 -23.93 -42.87 13.45
N GLN A 17 -24.58 -42.65 14.62
CA GLN A 17 -24.07 -41.92 15.80
C GLN A 17 -23.82 -40.42 15.49
N THR A 18 -24.17 -39.44 16.34
CA THR A 18 -24.32 -39.41 17.82
C THR A 18 -25.51 -38.57 18.30
N GLU A 19 -26.00 -38.82 19.51
CA GLU A 19 -26.79 -37.86 20.33
C GLU A 19 -26.27 -37.87 21.79
N VAL A 20 -26.83 -36.98 22.63
CA VAL A 20 -26.72 -36.91 24.11
C VAL A 20 -25.51 -36.14 24.71
N GLU A 21 -25.76 -34.84 24.97
CA GLU A 21 -25.50 -34.07 26.22
C GLU A 21 -24.03 -33.78 26.65
N THR A 22 -23.54 -32.53 26.84
CA THR A 22 -23.87 -31.35 27.71
C THR A 22 -23.33 -31.46 29.16
N LEU A 23 -23.04 -30.41 29.96
CA LEU A 23 -23.29 -28.94 29.92
C LEU A 23 -22.32 -28.17 30.90
N TYR A 24 -22.35 -26.82 30.91
CA TYR A 24 -21.74 -25.86 31.86
C TYR A 24 -20.18 -25.76 31.89
N ALA A 25 -19.53 -24.66 32.31
CA ALA A 25 -19.97 -23.34 32.82
C ALA A 25 -19.12 -22.22 32.14
N LEU A 26 -19.70 -21.15 31.59
CA LEU A 26 -19.90 -19.79 32.17
C LEU A 26 -18.62 -18.97 32.49
N GLU A 27 -18.64 -17.73 31.98
CA GLU A 27 -17.75 -16.58 32.18
C GLU A 27 -18.05 -15.88 33.55
N PRO A 28 -17.49 -14.69 33.93
CA PRO A 28 -16.57 -13.79 33.24
C PRO A 28 -15.45 -13.13 34.09
N SER A 29 -14.61 -12.30 33.47
CA SER A 29 -14.47 -10.85 33.83
C SER A 29 -13.40 -10.13 33.00
N GLU A 30 -13.65 -8.85 32.72
CA GLU A 30 -12.66 -7.89 32.20
C GLU A 30 -12.10 -7.05 33.35
N MET A 31 -10.86 -6.56 33.25
CA MET A 31 -10.57 -5.11 33.23
C MET A 31 -9.08 -4.79 33.01
N GLN A 32 -8.76 -3.49 32.87
CA GLN A 32 -7.45 -2.98 32.43
C GLN A 32 -6.73 -2.13 33.48
N GLN A 33 -5.45 -1.89 33.20
CA GLN A 33 -4.57 -0.78 33.62
C GLN A 33 -3.94 -0.80 35.03
N PRO A 34 -2.63 -0.44 35.14
CA PRO A 34 -1.90 -0.34 36.41
C PRO A 34 -1.50 1.11 36.80
N GLY A 35 -1.13 1.24 38.07
CA GLY A 35 -0.45 2.38 38.73
C GLY A 35 -0.46 2.12 40.25
N THR A 36 0.47 2.58 41.08
CA THR A 36 1.72 3.36 40.91
C THR A 36 2.53 3.22 42.22
N GLU A 37 3.82 3.64 42.26
CA GLU A 37 4.64 3.82 43.49
C GLU A 37 5.01 2.52 44.27
N LEU A 38 6.05 2.42 45.12
CA LEU A 38 7.35 3.13 45.30
C LEU A 38 8.35 2.22 46.06
N GLU A 39 9.54 2.76 46.41
CA GLU A 39 10.54 2.29 47.39
C GLU A 39 11.59 1.20 47.00
N ASP A 40 12.78 1.71 46.63
CA ASP A 40 14.09 1.59 47.34
C ASP A 40 14.77 0.21 47.66
N ARG A 41 16.12 0.27 47.64
CA ARG A 41 17.17 -0.57 48.28
C ARG A 41 17.85 -1.76 47.58
N THR A 42 19.18 -1.54 47.41
CA THR A 42 20.33 -2.45 47.63
C THR A 42 20.56 -3.66 46.70
N GLY A 43 21.82 -3.84 46.24
CA GLY A 43 22.29 -5.13 45.68
C GLY A 43 23.45 -5.08 44.69
N THR A 44 24.67 -4.92 45.21
CA THR A 44 25.98 -5.51 44.80
C THR A 44 25.96 -6.77 43.89
N ASP A 45 26.97 -7.14 43.07
CA ASP A 45 28.23 -6.50 42.63
C ASP A 45 28.91 -7.32 41.49
N ASP A 46 29.95 -6.73 40.87
CA ASP A 46 31.28 -7.33 40.51
C ASP A 46 31.65 -7.92 39.12
N ASN A 47 32.95 -7.72 38.78
CA ASN A 47 33.87 -8.32 37.78
C ASN A 47 33.52 -8.25 36.26
N GLY A 48 34.49 -8.10 35.32
CA GLY A 48 35.96 -8.03 35.34
C GLY A 48 36.55 -8.66 34.03
N GLN A 49 37.79 -8.50 33.54
CA GLN A 49 39.03 -7.70 33.79
C GLN A 49 39.85 -7.65 32.45
N ASN A 50 40.96 -6.89 32.31
CA ASN A 50 42.19 -7.14 31.46
C ASN A 50 43.09 -5.88 31.23
N GLU A 51 44.38 -6.05 30.84
CA GLU A 51 45.47 -5.02 30.95
C GLU A 51 46.56 -4.93 29.81
N THR A 52 47.31 -3.79 29.74
CA THR A 52 48.74 -3.50 29.27
C THR A 52 49.20 -3.49 27.77
N PRO A 53 50.41 -2.92 27.34
CA PRO A 53 51.64 -2.23 28.06
C PRO A 53 52.36 -0.78 27.65
N SER A 54 53.07 0.13 28.56
CA SER A 54 53.93 1.56 28.48
C SER A 54 54.81 2.38 29.73
N GLU A 55 55.60 3.61 29.71
CA GLU A 55 56.66 4.38 30.76
C GLU A 55 57.24 6.02 30.82
N GLU A 56 58.19 6.65 31.75
CA GLU A 56 59.22 7.97 31.85
C GLU A 56 59.27 9.30 32.95
N GLU A 57 60.15 10.39 33.42
CA GLU A 57 61.63 11.09 33.69
C GLU A 57 61.97 12.61 34.51
N SER A 58 63.23 13.12 35.06
CA SER A 58 64.08 14.50 35.47
C SER A 58 64.03 15.69 36.70
N SER A 59 64.86 16.79 37.24
CA SER A 59 66.30 17.58 37.51
C SER A 59 66.53 19.01 38.47
N GLY A 60 67.74 19.73 38.91
CA GLY A 60 68.00 21.16 39.71
C GLY A 60 69.42 21.88 40.43
N GLU A 61 69.63 23.22 40.99
CA GLU A 61 70.89 24.09 41.66
C GLU A 61 70.75 25.46 42.70
N LEU A 62 71.53 26.53 43.37
CA LEU A 62 72.88 27.43 43.68
C LEU A 62 73.15 28.45 45.08
N SER A 63 74.09 29.55 45.32
CA SER A 63 74.54 30.41 46.67
C SER A 63 75.30 31.96 46.88
N ALA A 64 75.83 32.62 48.08
CA ALA A 64 76.28 34.15 48.49
C ALA A 64 77.43 34.78 49.64
N ARG A 65 77.58 36.13 50.20
CA ARG A 65 78.69 36.96 51.14
C ARG A 65 78.38 38.39 52.01
N ALA A 66 79.07 39.44 52.79
CA ALA A 66 80.31 40.06 53.68
C ALA A 66 80.19 41.63 54.38
N GLY A 67 80.88 42.59 55.24
CA GLY A 67 82.08 43.04 56.27
C GLY A 67 82.37 44.63 56.91
N GLU A 68 83.24 45.00 58.02
CA GLU A 68 84.21 46.20 58.62
C GLU A 68 84.07 47.65 59.57
N GLU A 69 85.10 48.38 60.33
CA GLU A 69 85.24 49.88 61.05
C GLU A 69 86.22 50.45 62.37
N SER A 70 86.48 51.82 62.85
CA SER A 70 87.57 52.53 63.89
C SER A 70 87.70 54.14 64.53
N PRO A 71 88.36 54.68 65.74
CA PRO A 71 88.79 56.20 66.23
C PRO A 71 89.30 56.87 67.75
N ALA A 72 89.42 58.25 68.19
CA ALA A 72 90.12 58.99 69.50
C ALA A 72 90.02 60.61 70.12
N GLU A 73 90.71 61.24 71.25
CA GLU A 73 90.79 62.78 71.87
C GLU A 73 91.36 63.34 73.40
N TYR A 74 91.61 64.70 73.91
CA TYR A 74 92.27 65.30 75.30
C TYR A 74 92.38 66.91 75.97
N ILE A 75 92.82 67.33 77.30
CA ILE A 75 93.46 68.68 78.07
C ILE A 75 93.20 69.68 79.54
N LEU A 76 92.22 70.35 80.43
CA LEU A 76 90.72 70.90 80.95
C LEU A 76 89.12 70.31 81.13
N THR A 77 87.91 70.52 80.36
CA THR A 77 86.44 69.87 80.46
C THR A 77 85.20 69.95 79.34
N PHE A 78 84.40 68.88 78.81
CA PHE A 78 83.11 68.79 77.89
C PHE A 78 82.09 67.53 78.00
N GLN A 79 80.77 67.54 77.59
CA GLN A 79 79.68 66.47 77.73
C GLN A 79 78.86 66.01 76.45
N PHE A 80 78.70 64.70 76.16
CA PHE A 80 78.28 64.19 74.82
C PHE A 80 76.80 63.86 74.56
N ASN A 81 75.93 63.85 75.58
CA ASN A 81 74.47 63.63 75.43
C ASN A 81 74.04 62.44 74.54
N GLY A 82 74.70 61.28 74.70
CA GLY A 82 74.34 60.04 74.00
C GLY A 82 74.96 59.86 72.62
N GLY A 83 75.86 60.75 72.20
CA GLY A 83 76.93 60.40 71.25
C GLY A 83 78.16 59.85 71.98
N MET A 84 79.09 59.25 71.22
CA MET A 84 80.36 58.72 71.70
C MET A 84 81.48 59.14 70.74
N VAL A 85 82.66 59.48 71.25
CA VAL A 85 83.86 59.57 70.39
C VAL A 85 84.27 58.15 70.04
N GLU A 86 84.51 57.88 68.76
CA GLU A 86 84.79 56.53 68.28
C GLU A 86 85.98 55.91 69.02
N GLY A 87 85.87 54.65 69.43
CA GLY A 87 86.89 53.99 70.28
C GLY A 87 86.80 54.28 71.79
N SER A 88 86.05 55.30 72.24
CA SER A 88 85.82 55.59 73.67
C SER A 88 84.36 55.34 74.10
N ALA A 89 84.20 54.94 75.37
CA ALA A 89 82.92 54.85 76.07
C ALA A 89 82.65 56.04 77.02
N ASP A 90 83.52 57.05 77.02
CA ASP A 90 83.38 58.23 77.86
C ASP A 90 82.18 59.07 77.41
N THR A 91 81.26 59.37 78.33
CA THR A 91 80.12 60.28 78.06
C THR A 91 80.52 61.76 78.08
N SER A 92 81.76 62.05 78.44
CA SER A 92 82.31 63.38 78.59
C SER A 92 83.82 63.32 78.44
N CYS A 93 84.35 63.96 77.40
CA CYS A 93 85.78 64.21 77.33
C CYS A 93 86.05 65.51 78.05
N GLN A 94 87.00 65.49 78.95
CA GLN A 94 87.71 66.71 79.17
C GLN A 94 88.58 66.91 77.87
N ILE A 95 88.12 67.77 76.93
CA ILE A 95 88.90 68.78 76.13
C ILE A 95 88.93 70.08 76.92
N THR A 96 90.11 70.64 76.89
CA THR A 96 90.74 70.74 78.15
C THR A 96 91.85 71.87 77.79
N VAL A 97 91.86 73.16 78.30
CA VAL A 97 92.48 74.46 77.72
C VAL A 97 93.37 75.37 78.64
N SER A 98 94.17 76.31 78.08
CA SER A 98 94.94 77.38 78.80
C SER A 98 94.25 78.76 78.83
N GLU A 99 94.56 79.60 79.83
CA GLU A 99 94.03 80.97 79.98
C GLU A 99 94.48 81.88 78.82
N GLY A 100 93.53 82.50 78.11
CA GLY A 100 93.78 83.32 76.93
C GLY A 100 94.18 82.55 75.66
N GLU A 101 93.97 81.23 75.62
CA GLU A 101 94.27 80.41 74.44
C GLU A 101 93.36 80.73 73.23
N GLU A 102 93.92 80.74 72.02
CA GLU A 102 93.15 81.04 70.81
C GLU A 102 92.00 80.06 70.59
N ALA A 103 90.81 80.59 70.28
CA ALA A 103 89.59 79.85 70.01
C ALA A 103 89.77 78.70 68.98
N ALA A 104 90.66 78.85 68.00
CA ALA A 104 91.01 77.80 67.04
C ALA A 104 91.80 76.63 67.68
N SER A 105 92.70 76.90 68.64
CA SER A 105 93.43 75.87 69.41
C SER A 105 92.53 75.21 70.45
N ILE A 106 91.50 75.90 70.92
CA ILE A 106 90.40 75.30 71.69
C ILE A 106 89.62 74.35 70.77
N ALA A 107 89.04 74.85 69.68
CA ALA A 107 88.28 74.07 68.70
C ALA A 107 89.03 72.84 68.16
N ALA A 108 90.33 72.94 67.90
CA ALA A 108 91.17 71.85 67.39
C ALA A 108 91.26 70.63 68.33
N ARG A 109 90.92 70.77 69.62
CA ARG A 109 90.88 69.66 70.58
C ARG A 109 89.46 69.22 70.92
N VAL A 110 88.42 69.86 70.36
CA VAL A 110 87.03 69.57 70.71
C VAL A 110 86.71 68.15 70.26
N PRO A 111 86.17 67.30 71.15
CA PRO A 111 85.81 65.93 70.85
C PRO A 111 84.74 65.96 69.77
N ARG A 112 84.89 65.06 68.81
CA ARG A 112 83.93 64.87 67.74
C ARG A 112 83.18 63.57 68.02
N PRO A 113 82.19 63.56 68.95
CA PRO A 113 81.35 62.40 69.14
C PRO A 113 80.52 62.14 67.88
N VAL A 114 80.05 60.92 67.73
CA VAL A 114 79.08 60.49 66.72
C VAL A 114 77.90 59.77 67.39
N LYS A 115 76.73 59.81 66.76
CA LYS A 115 75.52 59.12 67.21
C LYS A 115 74.80 58.54 65.99
N LYS A 116 74.68 57.21 65.89
CA LYS A 116 74.07 56.55 64.71
C LYS A 116 72.68 57.13 64.42
N GLY A 117 72.45 57.57 63.18
CA GLY A 117 71.19 58.18 62.75
C GLY A 117 70.99 59.65 63.15
N TYR A 118 72.00 60.31 63.75
CA TYR A 118 71.94 61.72 64.15
C TYR A 118 73.24 62.46 63.79
N LYS A 119 73.14 63.77 63.55
CA LYS A 119 74.29 64.68 63.46
C LYS A 119 74.37 65.61 64.64
N LEU A 120 75.60 65.97 65.03
CA LEU A 120 75.90 66.98 66.03
C LEU A 120 75.58 68.34 65.43
N GLU A 121 74.78 69.16 66.12
CA GLU A 121 74.38 70.49 65.66
C GLU A 121 75.26 71.57 66.29
N ASN A 122 75.39 71.57 67.62
CA ASN A 122 76.27 72.46 68.37
C ASN A 122 76.53 71.91 69.80
N TRP A 123 77.21 72.71 70.62
CA TRP A 123 77.31 72.53 72.07
C TRP A 123 76.62 73.70 72.77
N MET A 124 76.12 73.52 73.99
CA MET A 124 75.57 74.60 74.83
C MET A 124 76.05 74.54 76.29
N ASP A 125 76.21 75.70 76.93
CA ASP A 125 76.56 75.79 78.35
C ASP A 125 75.35 75.67 79.31
N GLU A 126 75.62 75.67 80.62
CA GLU A 126 74.59 75.61 81.67
C GLU A 126 73.65 76.84 81.69
N GLY A 127 74.04 77.95 81.05
CA GLY A 127 73.19 79.12 80.81
C GLY A 127 72.33 79.02 79.55
N GLY A 128 72.52 78.01 78.71
CA GLY A 128 71.87 77.85 77.41
C GLY A 128 72.50 78.70 76.30
N VAL A 129 73.73 79.19 76.48
CA VAL A 129 74.48 79.88 75.42
C VAL A 129 75.07 78.82 74.48
N PRO A 130 74.89 78.93 73.15
CA PRO A 130 75.51 78.01 72.20
C PRO A 130 76.99 78.33 71.99
N TYR A 131 77.82 77.29 71.95
CA TYR A 131 79.23 77.33 71.61
C TYR A 131 79.41 76.51 70.33
N ASP A 132 79.64 77.20 69.22
CA ASP A 132 79.95 76.58 67.94
C ASP A 132 81.46 76.56 67.73
N PHE A 133 82.04 75.36 67.82
CA PHE A 133 83.47 75.13 67.61
C PHE A 133 83.84 74.76 66.17
N GLU A 134 82.87 74.59 65.27
CA GLU A 134 83.13 74.61 63.83
C GLU A 134 83.24 76.07 63.33
N HIS A 135 82.66 77.04 64.06
CA HIS A 135 82.75 78.50 63.82
C HIS A 135 83.38 79.28 65.01
N PRO A 136 84.67 79.03 65.35
CA PRO A 136 85.30 79.46 66.60
C PRO A 136 85.39 80.99 66.79
N GLU A 137 85.27 81.79 65.73
CA GLU A 137 85.19 83.26 65.78
C GLU A 137 83.94 83.80 66.50
N SER A 138 82.96 82.95 66.77
CA SER A 138 81.72 83.29 67.48
C SER A 138 81.75 83.02 69.00
N LEU A 139 82.83 82.40 69.52
CA LEU A 139 82.87 81.86 70.88
C LEU A 139 83.01 82.95 71.98
N PRO A 140 82.31 82.80 73.12
CA PRO A 140 82.51 83.64 74.31
C PRO A 140 83.93 83.58 74.89
N GLU A 141 84.36 84.66 75.53
CA GLU A 141 85.69 84.77 76.17
C GLU A 141 85.80 83.85 77.40
N ILE A 142 86.60 82.78 77.29
CA ILE A 142 86.75 81.77 78.34
C ILE A 142 87.63 82.32 79.48
N THR A 143 86.94 82.87 80.49
CA THR A 143 87.50 83.47 81.71
C THR A 143 87.35 82.59 82.95
N SER A 144 86.71 81.42 82.82
CA SER A 144 86.57 80.40 83.87
C SER A 144 86.47 79.00 83.26
N ALA A 145 86.48 77.96 84.11
CA ALA A 145 86.03 76.64 83.66
C ALA A 145 84.55 76.69 83.23
N LEU A 146 84.18 75.80 82.30
CA LEU A 146 82.86 75.69 81.68
C LEU A 146 82.47 74.22 81.51
N THR A 147 81.17 73.93 81.51
CA THR A 147 80.59 72.64 81.11
C THR A 147 79.76 72.86 79.85
N LEU A 148 79.99 72.05 78.81
CA LEU A 148 79.39 72.22 77.48
C LEU A 148 78.74 70.92 77.01
N SER A 149 77.49 70.95 76.56
CA SER A 149 76.67 69.77 76.27
C SER A 149 76.26 69.69 74.80
N ALA A 150 76.46 68.53 74.17
CA ALA A 150 76.15 68.29 72.76
C ALA A 150 74.63 68.28 72.45
N CYS A 151 74.24 68.82 71.29
CA CYS A 151 72.88 68.77 70.75
C CYS A 151 72.82 67.94 69.44
N TRP A 152 71.82 67.07 69.32
CA TRP A 152 71.72 66.06 68.26
C TRP A 152 70.41 66.18 67.48
N VAL A 153 70.48 66.27 66.15
CA VAL A 153 69.30 66.25 65.25
C VAL A 153 69.31 65.00 64.36
N PRO A 154 68.15 64.35 64.08
CA PRO A 154 68.10 63.18 63.22
C PRO A 154 68.62 63.47 61.81
N ILE A 155 69.21 62.47 61.17
CA ILE A 155 69.51 62.52 59.74
C ILE A 155 68.23 62.40 58.90
N SER A 156 68.37 62.69 57.61
CA SER A 156 67.34 62.54 56.59
C SER A 156 67.86 61.74 55.40
N TYR A 157 66.99 60.95 54.78
CA TYR A 157 67.29 60.17 53.57
C TYR A 157 66.09 60.19 52.64
N THR A 158 66.27 59.85 51.36
CA THR A 158 65.26 60.05 50.32
C THR A 158 64.84 58.72 49.70
N ILE A 159 63.54 58.47 49.60
CA ILE A 159 62.97 57.39 48.81
C ILE A 159 62.64 57.90 47.40
N HIS A 160 63.27 57.31 46.40
CA HIS A 160 63.01 57.51 44.97
C HIS A 160 62.23 56.31 44.43
N PHE A 161 61.20 56.56 43.61
CA PHE A 161 60.33 55.52 43.06
C PHE A 161 60.57 55.30 41.56
N ASP A 162 60.93 54.08 41.16
CA ASP A 162 61.16 53.68 39.77
C ASP A 162 59.98 52.86 39.23
N ALA A 163 59.40 53.32 38.11
CA ALA A 163 58.25 52.70 37.47
C ALA A 163 58.51 51.29 36.90
N ASN A 164 59.77 50.89 36.71
CA ASN A 164 60.20 49.54 36.30
C ASN A 164 59.41 48.98 35.10
N GLY A 165 59.38 49.76 34.01
CA GLY A 165 58.62 49.44 32.79
C GLY A 165 57.11 49.76 32.84
N GLY A 166 56.65 50.43 33.90
CA GLY A 166 55.43 51.25 33.89
C GLY A 166 55.70 52.67 33.36
N SER A 167 54.71 53.55 33.50
CA SER A 167 54.72 54.93 33.04
C SER A 167 53.99 55.87 34.00
N GLY A 168 54.51 57.08 34.15
CA GLY A 168 54.10 58.10 35.12
C GLY A 168 55.33 58.68 35.82
N GLU A 169 55.12 59.62 36.75
CA GLU A 169 56.15 60.19 37.61
C GLU A 169 55.64 60.17 39.05
N MET A 170 56.54 59.98 40.02
CA MET A 170 56.25 60.08 41.45
C MET A 170 57.32 60.97 42.09
N ALA A 171 56.92 61.80 43.05
CA ALA A 171 57.84 62.68 43.74
C ALA A 171 58.63 61.91 44.81
N ASP A 172 59.91 62.21 44.90
CA ASP A 172 60.80 61.72 45.95
C ASP A 172 60.28 62.11 47.34
N GLN A 173 60.30 61.17 48.29
CA GLN A 173 59.92 61.43 49.68
C GLN A 173 61.16 61.51 50.56
N VAL A 174 61.31 62.62 51.29
CA VAL A 174 62.35 62.73 52.34
C VAL A 174 61.81 62.13 53.64
N PHE A 175 62.53 61.14 54.14
CA PHE A 175 62.31 60.42 55.39
C PHE A 175 63.32 60.90 56.45
N ARG A 176 63.01 60.68 57.73
CA ARG A 176 63.88 60.92 58.88
C ARG A 176 64.22 59.64 59.61
N TYR A 177 65.33 59.68 60.33
CA TYR A 177 65.74 58.58 61.19
C TYR A 177 64.95 58.57 62.51
N ASP A 178 64.61 57.38 62.99
CA ASP A 178 63.73 57.06 64.12
C ASP A 178 62.28 57.61 64.00
N GLU A 179 61.81 57.92 62.78
CA GLU A 179 60.40 58.23 62.48
C GLU A 179 59.77 57.15 61.56
N ASP A 180 58.59 56.63 61.93
CA ASP A 180 57.77 55.75 61.09
C ASP A 180 57.03 56.58 60.03
N GLN A 181 57.27 56.32 58.74
CA GLN A 181 56.68 57.11 57.64
C GLN A 181 56.16 56.21 56.52
N ASN A 182 54.99 56.54 55.96
CA ASN A 182 54.40 55.76 54.87
C ASN A 182 55.03 56.09 53.51
N LEU A 183 55.30 55.05 52.73
CA LEU A 183 55.53 55.18 51.29
C LEU A 183 54.32 55.85 50.61
N ALA A 184 54.56 56.58 49.53
CA ALA A 184 53.49 57.08 48.68
C ALA A 184 52.80 55.91 47.96
N ALA A 185 51.47 55.96 47.88
CA ALA A 185 50.70 55.02 47.06
C ALA A 185 51.10 55.14 45.59
N CYS A 186 51.19 54.03 44.89
CA CYS A 186 51.73 53.99 43.53
C CYS A 186 50.85 54.73 42.52
N GLN A 187 51.42 55.75 41.87
CA GLN A 187 50.79 56.54 40.82
C GLN A 187 51.22 56.13 39.41
N PHE A 188 52.17 55.19 39.29
CA PHE A 188 52.54 54.62 38.00
C PHE A 188 51.40 53.76 37.44
N THR A 189 51.35 53.68 36.12
CA THR A 189 50.43 52.82 35.37
C THR A 189 51.18 51.97 34.37
N ARG A 190 50.68 50.78 34.04
CA ARG A 190 51.29 49.91 33.02
C ARG A 190 50.21 49.19 32.21
N PRO A 191 50.00 49.52 30.92
CA PRO A 191 48.88 48.97 30.14
C PRO A 191 48.78 47.44 30.18
N GLY A 192 47.68 46.94 30.72
CA GLY A 192 47.39 45.50 30.90
C GLY A 192 48.00 44.83 32.13
N TYR A 193 48.62 45.60 33.03
CA TYR A 193 49.18 45.13 34.30
C TYR A 193 48.66 45.98 35.47
N ALA A 194 48.30 45.34 36.57
CA ALA A 194 48.11 46.00 37.86
C ALA A 194 49.45 46.13 38.60
N PHE A 195 49.60 47.16 39.41
CA PHE A 195 50.67 47.26 40.39
C PHE A 195 50.48 46.19 41.47
N ASP A 196 51.58 45.65 42.00
CA ASP A 196 51.56 44.53 42.97
C ASP A 196 52.34 44.87 44.25
N SER A 197 53.54 45.45 44.14
CA SER A 197 54.38 45.83 45.29
C SER A 197 55.59 46.69 44.89
N TRP A 198 56.28 47.28 45.87
CA TRP A 198 57.57 47.96 45.71
C TRP A 198 58.73 47.01 46.07
N LYS A 199 59.85 47.07 45.35
CA LYS A 199 61.05 46.29 45.66
C LYS A 199 62.30 47.17 45.76
N TRP A 200 63.00 47.10 46.89
CA TRP A 200 64.39 47.55 46.97
C TRP A 200 65.28 46.42 46.45
N GLU A 201 65.98 46.67 45.35
CA GLU A 201 66.73 45.63 44.66
C GLU A 201 68.04 45.26 45.37
N ASP A 202 68.77 46.25 45.90
CA ASP A 202 70.10 46.07 46.51
C ASP A 202 70.06 45.21 47.79
N MET A 203 69.00 45.39 48.60
CA MET A 203 68.73 44.55 49.78
C MET A 203 67.79 43.37 49.49
N ASN A 204 67.23 43.29 48.27
CA ASN A 204 66.22 42.30 47.86
C ASN A 204 64.98 42.23 48.78
N ILE A 205 64.54 43.38 49.31
CA ILE A 205 63.36 43.51 50.19
C ILE A 205 62.15 43.99 49.37
N THR A 206 60.95 43.48 49.68
CA THR A 206 59.69 43.91 49.06
C THR A 206 58.80 44.60 50.10
N TYR A 207 58.36 45.82 49.78
CA TYR A 207 57.43 46.61 50.57
C TYR A 207 56.05 46.65 49.89
N GLN A 208 54.99 46.63 50.68
CA GLN A 208 53.62 46.77 50.17
C GLN A 208 53.30 48.25 49.93
N ASP A 209 52.32 48.53 49.05
CA ASP A 209 51.99 49.90 48.71
C ASP A 209 51.44 50.69 49.91
N ALA A 210 51.75 51.99 49.96
CA ALA A 210 51.29 52.92 51.00
C ALA A 210 51.60 52.55 52.47
N ASN A 211 52.41 51.52 52.75
CA ASN A 211 52.72 51.06 54.10
C ASN A 211 53.84 51.88 54.79
N PRO A 212 53.88 51.90 56.14
CA PRO A 212 54.98 52.49 56.91
C PRO A 212 56.29 51.72 56.72
N VAL A 213 57.39 52.45 56.62
CA VAL A 213 58.77 51.97 56.68
C VAL A 213 59.61 52.95 57.51
N ASN A 214 60.70 52.47 58.11
CA ASN A 214 61.60 53.27 58.96
C ASN A 214 63.07 52.85 58.77
N ASN A 215 64.00 53.69 59.23
CA ASN A 215 65.43 53.42 59.40
C ASN A 215 66.12 52.62 58.27
N LEU A 216 65.79 52.90 57.01
CA LEU A 216 66.31 52.14 55.87
C LEU A 216 67.80 52.40 55.61
N THR A 217 68.37 53.48 56.15
CA THR A 217 69.79 53.84 56.10
C THR A 217 70.14 54.71 57.31
N ASP A 218 71.39 54.64 57.76
CA ASP A 218 71.96 55.42 58.86
C ASP A 218 72.93 56.52 58.39
N GLN A 219 72.95 56.83 57.09
CA GLN A 219 73.80 57.84 56.45
C GLN A 219 72.97 59.02 55.88
N ASP A 220 73.25 60.24 56.34
CA ASP A 220 72.51 61.47 55.94
C ASP A 220 72.63 61.76 54.44
N GLY A 221 71.52 62.14 53.80
CA GLY A 221 71.44 62.44 52.37
C GLY A 221 71.39 61.23 51.42
N THR A 222 71.37 60.00 51.93
CA THR A 222 71.28 58.78 51.10
C THR A 222 69.98 58.75 50.27
N VAL A 223 70.05 58.26 49.02
CA VAL A 223 68.87 57.99 48.17
C VAL A 223 68.68 56.48 47.99
N ILE A 224 67.46 56.00 48.23
CA ILE A 224 67.05 54.59 48.12
C ILE A 224 66.05 54.45 46.98
N ILE A 225 66.28 53.50 46.06
CA ILE A 225 65.44 53.30 44.88
C ILE A 225 64.50 52.11 45.08
N LEU A 226 63.19 52.37 45.08
CA LEU A 226 62.14 51.35 45.14
C LEU A 226 61.51 51.15 43.75
N LYS A 227 61.66 49.94 43.20
CA LYS A 227 61.16 49.56 41.87
C LYS A 227 59.77 48.95 41.93
N ALA A 228 58.88 49.35 41.03
CA ALA A 228 57.54 48.80 40.94
C ALA A 228 57.52 47.33 40.47
N VAL A 229 56.62 46.53 41.04
CA VAL A 229 56.33 45.14 40.64
C VAL A 229 54.94 45.09 39.99
N TRP A 230 54.81 44.31 38.91
CA TRP A 230 53.67 44.37 37.99
C TRP A 230 53.09 42.99 37.69
N LYS A 231 51.76 42.87 37.72
CA LYS A 231 51.02 41.61 37.54
C LYS A 231 49.98 41.73 36.42
N VAL A 232 49.91 40.75 35.52
CA VAL A 232 48.98 40.77 34.37
C VAL A 232 47.53 40.79 34.85
N GLY A 233 46.74 41.75 34.35
CA GLY A 233 45.32 41.87 34.69
C GLY A 233 44.40 40.88 33.95
N SER A 234 43.11 40.87 34.31
CA SER A 234 42.03 40.19 33.57
C SER A 234 40.87 41.14 33.25
N TYR A 235 39.97 40.70 32.38
CA TYR A 235 38.70 41.34 32.04
C TYR A 235 37.67 40.27 31.60
N THR A 236 36.38 40.54 31.78
CA THR A 236 35.31 39.57 31.46
C THR A 236 34.65 39.89 30.12
N VAL A 237 34.29 38.86 29.34
CA VAL A 237 33.42 38.99 28.16
C VAL A 237 32.06 38.34 28.47
N ARG A 238 31.00 39.15 28.42
CA ARG A 238 29.60 38.69 28.50
C ARG A 238 28.97 38.69 27.11
N TYR A 239 28.11 37.70 26.84
CA TYR A 239 27.35 37.60 25.61
C TYR A 239 25.90 38.04 25.83
N ASP A 240 25.29 38.68 24.83
CA ASP A 240 23.87 39.10 24.83
C ASP A 240 23.17 38.55 23.58
N ALA A 241 22.00 37.93 23.77
CA ALA A 241 21.25 37.29 22.71
C ALA A 241 20.64 38.27 21.69
N ASN A 242 20.52 39.55 22.03
CA ASN A 242 20.05 40.66 21.19
C ASN A 242 18.77 40.32 20.39
N GLY A 243 17.70 39.98 21.12
CA GLY A 243 16.43 39.52 20.57
C GLY A 243 16.40 38.06 20.08
N GLY A 244 17.47 37.29 20.29
CA GLY A 244 17.46 35.83 20.28
C GLY A 244 17.09 35.23 21.66
N THR A 245 17.15 33.91 21.77
CA THR A 245 16.88 33.14 23.00
C THR A 245 17.93 32.06 23.24
N GLY A 246 18.04 31.61 24.49
CA GLY A 246 19.07 30.70 24.99
C GLY A 246 19.97 31.37 26.03
N GLU A 247 21.01 30.67 26.46
CA GLU A 247 21.94 31.13 27.50
C GLU A 247 23.39 30.85 27.06
N MET A 248 24.32 31.70 27.51
CA MET A 248 25.77 31.55 27.32
C MET A 248 26.51 31.99 28.57
N ASP A 249 27.59 31.29 28.86
CA ASP A 249 28.44 31.50 30.03
C ASP A 249 29.30 32.76 29.81
N GLU A 250 29.58 33.52 30.87
CA GLU A 250 30.57 34.59 30.81
C GLU A 250 31.99 34.01 30.67
N GLN A 251 32.90 34.75 30.03
CA GLN A 251 34.22 34.26 29.66
C GLN A 251 35.33 35.21 30.12
N GLU A 252 36.13 34.79 31.09
CA GLU A 252 37.33 35.50 31.53
C GLU A 252 38.42 35.56 30.45
N PHE A 253 39.12 36.68 30.35
CA PHE A 253 40.31 36.89 29.51
C PHE A 253 41.43 37.53 30.35
N THR A 254 42.67 37.08 30.15
CA THR A 254 43.86 37.79 30.64
C THR A 254 44.34 38.80 29.61
N TYR A 255 44.94 39.89 30.07
CA TYR A 255 45.55 40.87 29.17
C TYR A 255 46.70 40.25 28.37
N THR A 256 46.94 40.79 27.18
CA THR A 256 47.96 40.37 26.20
C THR A 256 47.78 38.98 25.55
N GLN A 257 46.99 38.07 26.11
CA GLN A 257 46.76 36.73 25.53
C GLN A 257 45.73 36.75 24.38
N ASN A 258 45.94 35.92 23.36
CA ASN A 258 44.94 35.66 22.32
C ASN A 258 44.05 34.46 22.72
N LYS A 259 42.75 34.69 22.91
CA LYS A 259 41.76 33.66 23.29
C LYS A 259 40.53 33.73 22.39
N ALA A 260 39.93 32.57 22.11
CA ALA A 260 38.76 32.49 21.23
C ALA A 260 37.47 32.82 21.99
N LEU A 261 36.62 33.65 21.40
CA LEU A 261 35.23 33.84 21.86
C LEU A 261 34.51 32.48 21.96
N LEU A 262 33.50 32.39 22.84
CA LEU A 262 32.64 31.21 22.92
C LEU A 262 31.88 31.00 21.61
N ASN A 263 31.54 29.74 21.33
CA ASN A 263 30.66 29.42 20.23
C ASN A 263 29.23 29.85 20.57
N ASN A 264 28.58 30.63 19.70
CA ASN A 264 27.19 31.03 19.90
C ASN A 264 26.26 29.85 20.21
N LYS A 265 25.58 29.89 21.37
CA LYS A 265 24.52 28.95 21.75
C LYS A 265 23.11 29.51 21.46
N TYR A 266 22.96 30.82 21.29
CA TYR A 266 21.67 31.48 21.08
C TYR A 266 21.03 31.13 19.73
N LYS A 267 19.70 31.22 19.66
CA LYS A 267 18.89 31.00 18.46
C LYS A 267 17.87 32.13 18.32
N ARG A 268 17.55 32.54 17.09
CA ARG A 268 16.47 33.50 16.81
C ARG A 268 15.64 32.97 15.64
N VAL A 269 14.37 32.66 15.90
CA VAL A 269 13.50 31.99 14.93
C VAL A 269 13.30 32.89 13.71
N GLY A 270 13.60 32.36 12.51
CA GLY A 270 13.55 33.11 11.26
C GLY A 270 14.80 33.95 10.93
N TYR A 271 15.88 33.86 11.73
CA TYR A 271 17.12 34.60 11.50
C TYR A 271 18.35 33.69 11.50
N THR A 272 19.40 34.11 10.80
CA THR A 272 20.76 33.54 10.84
C THR A 272 21.64 34.35 11.79
N PHE A 273 22.43 33.69 12.64
CA PHE A 273 23.47 34.35 13.44
C PHE A 273 24.66 34.74 12.55
N MET A 274 25.02 36.02 12.54
CA MET A 274 26.07 36.58 11.66
C MET A 274 27.38 36.90 12.37
N GLY A 275 27.39 36.92 13.71
CA GLY A 275 28.53 37.32 14.52
C GLY A 275 28.10 38.08 15.77
N TRP A 276 29.09 38.64 16.45
CA TRP A 276 28.97 39.50 17.63
C TRP A 276 29.27 40.95 17.28
N ASN A 277 28.74 41.90 18.05
CA ASN A 277 29.05 43.32 17.93
C ASN A 277 29.21 43.97 19.32
N THR A 278 30.06 44.98 19.48
CA THR A 278 30.20 45.72 20.75
C THR A 278 29.03 46.67 21.06
N ARG A 279 28.03 46.78 20.18
CA ARG A 279 26.79 47.56 20.38
C ARG A 279 25.55 46.78 19.91
N PRO A 280 24.39 46.94 20.58
CA PRO A 280 23.17 46.19 20.25
C PRO A 280 22.57 46.58 18.89
N ASP A 281 22.86 47.79 18.41
CA ASP A 281 22.42 48.31 17.11
C ASP A 281 23.30 47.88 15.92
N GLY A 282 24.40 47.16 16.18
CA GLY A 282 25.37 46.74 15.16
C GLY A 282 26.36 47.82 14.71
N THR A 283 26.35 49.03 15.31
CA THR A 283 27.25 50.13 14.94
C THR A 283 28.66 50.02 15.53
N GLY A 284 28.89 49.07 16.43
CA GLY A 284 30.18 48.81 17.07
C GLY A 284 31.09 47.89 16.26
N ILE A 285 32.16 47.43 16.90
CA ILE A 285 33.15 46.53 16.28
C ILE A 285 32.53 45.13 16.17
N SER A 286 32.61 44.53 14.98
CA SER A 286 32.04 43.21 14.69
C SER A 286 33.08 42.10 14.80
N TYR A 287 32.71 40.98 15.43
CA TYR A 287 33.53 39.78 15.58
C TYR A 287 32.81 38.53 15.06
N GLN A 288 33.54 37.64 14.41
CA GLN A 288 33.00 36.37 13.93
C GLN A 288 32.80 35.35 15.06
N ASN A 289 31.93 34.35 14.83
CA ASN A 289 31.74 33.26 15.79
C ASN A 289 33.07 32.56 16.09
N LYS A 290 33.40 32.36 17.37
CA LYS A 290 34.68 31.79 17.84
C LYS A 290 35.95 32.55 17.40
N GLN A 291 35.85 33.81 16.98
CA GLN A 291 37.03 34.61 16.61
C GLN A 291 38.02 34.69 17.77
N LYS A 292 39.32 34.60 17.47
CA LYS A 292 40.38 34.91 18.44
C LYS A 292 40.48 36.42 18.61
N VAL A 293 40.43 36.86 19.86
CA VAL A 293 40.51 38.26 20.30
C VAL A 293 41.53 38.39 21.43
N LYS A 294 41.97 39.63 21.67
CA LYS A 294 42.98 40.01 22.67
C LYS A 294 42.66 41.43 23.14
N SER A 295 42.64 41.65 24.45
CA SER A 295 42.44 42.98 25.10
C SER A 295 41.30 43.80 24.49
N LEU A 296 40.06 43.33 24.67
CA LEU A 296 38.84 44.00 24.17
C LEU A 296 38.43 45.27 24.95
N THR A 297 39.07 45.54 26.09
CA THR A 297 38.97 46.77 26.87
C THR A 297 40.34 47.12 27.45
N GLU A 298 40.56 48.39 27.77
CA GLU A 298 41.76 48.89 28.47
C GLU A 298 41.56 48.93 30.00
N GLU A 299 40.31 48.80 30.46
CA GLU A 299 39.90 48.78 31.87
C GLU A 299 40.16 47.40 32.52
N ILE A 300 41.15 47.33 33.42
CA ILE A 300 41.44 46.12 34.20
C ILE A 300 40.25 45.79 35.11
N GLY A 301 39.73 44.57 35.00
CA GLY A 301 38.50 44.14 35.68
C GLY A 301 37.20 44.51 34.95
N GLY A 302 37.27 45.21 33.82
CA GLY A 302 36.10 45.66 33.06
C GLY A 302 35.32 44.52 32.38
N VAL A 303 34.04 44.77 32.06
CA VAL A 303 33.14 43.80 31.43
C VAL A 303 32.76 44.24 30.02
N VAL A 304 33.20 43.50 29.00
CA VAL A 304 32.85 43.75 27.59
C VAL A 304 31.61 42.94 27.22
N VAL A 305 30.52 43.63 26.86
CA VAL A 305 29.29 42.98 26.37
C VAL A 305 29.33 42.85 24.84
N LEU A 306 29.08 41.63 24.35
CA LEU A 306 29.01 41.28 22.94
C LEU A 306 27.60 40.86 22.53
N TYR A 307 26.96 41.69 21.70
CA TYR A 307 25.60 41.52 21.24
C TYR A 307 25.53 40.68 19.97
N ALA A 308 24.64 39.69 19.92
CA ALA A 308 24.43 38.87 18.74
C ALA A 308 23.90 39.69 17.55
N MET A 309 24.45 39.47 16.35
CA MET A 309 23.94 40.02 15.10
C MET A 309 23.12 38.98 14.34
N TRP A 310 21.97 39.40 13.80
CA TRP A 310 20.96 38.53 13.23
C TRP A 310 20.50 39.02 11.86
N GLU A 311 20.71 38.23 10.81
CA GLU A 311 20.19 38.50 9.46
C GLU A 311 18.88 37.72 9.23
N GLY A 312 17.85 38.36 8.65
CA GLY A 312 16.59 37.70 8.34
C GLY A 312 16.78 36.57 7.31
N ASN A 313 16.19 35.40 7.55
CA ASN A 313 16.35 34.27 6.64
C ASN A 313 15.71 34.59 5.25
N PRO A 314 16.45 34.44 4.14
CA PRO A 314 15.87 34.55 2.81
C PRO A 314 14.99 33.33 2.51
N TYR A 315 13.88 33.54 1.83
CA TYR A 315 12.96 32.48 1.39
C TYR A 315 12.31 32.81 0.05
N ARG A 316 11.69 31.81 -0.58
CA ARG A 316 11.07 31.90 -1.91
C ARG A 316 9.57 31.65 -1.82
N VAL A 317 8.81 32.28 -2.73
CA VAL A 317 7.39 31.96 -2.96
C VAL A 317 7.23 31.40 -4.36
N ASN A 318 6.70 30.18 -4.45
CA ASN A 318 6.39 29.49 -5.70
C ASN A 318 4.89 29.50 -5.97
N TYR A 319 4.50 29.85 -7.20
CA TYR A 319 3.11 30.10 -7.57
C TYR A 319 2.51 28.91 -8.34
N ASN A 320 1.73 28.10 -7.63
CA ASN A 320 1.03 26.97 -8.22
C ASN A 320 -0.32 27.42 -8.81
N GLY A 321 -0.44 27.43 -10.13
CA GLY A 321 -1.67 27.81 -10.85
C GLY A 321 -2.92 26.96 -10.55
N ASN A 322 -2.81 25.87 -9.78
CA ASN A 322 -3.92 25.10 -9.18
C ASN A 322 -5.11 24.82 -10.12
N GLY A 323 -4.85 24.06 -11.18
CA GLY A 323 -5.84 23.76 -12.22
C GLY A 323 -6.00 24.85 -13.29
N ALA A 324 -5.11 25.84 -13.33
CA ALA A 324 -4.94 26.75 -14.47
C ALA A 324 -4.81 25.98 -15.80
N THR A 325 -5.27 26.61 -16.88
CA THR A 325 -5.28 26.02 -18.23
C THR A 325 -4.25 26.63 -19.17
N SER A 326 -3.65 27.76 -18.78
CA SER A 326 -2.53 28.42 -19.46
C SER A 326 -1.91 29.48 -18.54
N GLY A 327 -0.76 30.03 -18.94
CA GLY A 327 0.01 31.00 -18.16
C GLY A 327 1.00 30.33 -17.20
N SER A 328 1.94 31.13 -16.71
CA SER A 328 3.05 30.71 -15.85
C SER A 328 3.60 31.93 -15.11
N MET A 329 4.25 31.69 -13.97
CA MET A 329 4.87 32.73 -13.15
C MET A 329 6.25 32.29 -12.69
N THR A 330 7.15 33.26 -12.52
CA THR A 330 8.41 33.08 -11.80
C THR A 330 8.17 33.09 -10.30
N GLU A 331 9.04 32.44 -9.54
CA GLU A 331 9.11 32.60 -8.09
C GLU A 331 9.42 34.07 -7.72
N SER A 332 9.09 34.48 -6.50
CA SER A 332 9.56 35.72 -5.89
C SER A 332 10.45 35.41 -4.69
N SER A 333 11.43 36.27 -4.42
CA SER A 333 12.33 36.17 -3.26
C SER A 333 11.92 37.17 -2.18
N HIS A 334 12.02 36.74 -0.93
CA HIS A 334 11.55 37.45 0.25
C HIS A 334 12.55 37.26 1.40
N VAL A 335 12.50 38.11 2.43
CA VAL A 335 13.38 38.02 3.61
C VAL A 335 12.52 38.10 4.87
N TYR A 336 12.76 37.21 5.83
CA TYR A 336 12.06 37.19 7.11
C TYR A 336 12.29 38.50 7.89
N GLY A 337 11.26 39.02 8.56
CA GLY A 337 11.28 40.33 9.20
C GLY A 337 11.04 41.52 8.26
N THR A 338 10.71 41.29 6.98
CA THR A 338 10.52 42.37 5.98
C THR A 338 9.20 42.25 5.21
N PHE A 339 8.56 43.39 4.94
CA PHE A 339 7.39 43.45 4.06
C PHE A 339 7.80 43.43 2.58
N SER A 340 7.20 42.56 1.80
CA SER A 340 7.50 42.39 0.38
C SER A 340 6.27 41.94 -0.40
N SER A 341 6.15 42.32 -1.68
CA SER A 341 4.95 42.04 -2.49
C SER A 341 5.04 40.72 -3.26
N LEU A 342 3.91 40.03 -3.38
CA LEU A 342 3.77 38.87 -4.25
C LEU A 342 3.81 39.28 -5.74
N ASN A 343 4.28 38.39 -6.61
CA ASN A 343 4.12 38.52 -8.06
C ASN A 343 2.62 38.52 -8.45
N ARG A 344 2.23 39.37 -9.40
CA ARG A 344 0.85 39.43 -9.92
C ARG A 344 0.52 38.22 -10.81
N ASN A 345 -0.71 37.73 -10.72
CA ASN A 345 -1.13 36.50 -11.35
C ASN A 345 -1.12 36.57 -12.89
N ASN A 346 -0.34 35.69 -13.51
CA ASN A 346 -0.32 35.47 -14.96
C ASN A 346 -0.98 34.14 -15.39
N PHE A 347 -1.44 33.30 -14.44
CA PHE A 347 -2.21 32.10 -14.77
C PHE A 347 -3.63 32.45 -15.23
N LYS A 348 -4.18 31.62 -16.12
CA LYS A 348 -5.53 31.74 -16.67
C LYS A 348 -6.23 30.38 -16.64
N ARG A 349 -7.35 30.28 -15.91
CA ARG A 349 -8.16 29.06 -15.81
C ARG A 349 -9.48 29.23 -16.57
N LYS A 350 -9.62 28.53 -17.70
CA LYS A 350 -10.78 28.65 -18.59
C LYS A 350 -12.09 28.35 -17.86
N GLY A 351 -12.94 29.36 -17.76
CA GLY A 351 -14.25 29.27 -17.09
C GLY A 351 -14.28 29.75 -15.64
N PHE A 352 -13.19 30.33 -15.14
CA PHE A 352 -13.03 30.83 -13.79
C PHE A 352 -12.39 32.22 -13.82
N LEU A 353 -12.65 33.03 -12.79
CA LEU A 353 -11.90 34.24 -12.47
C LEU A 353 -10.85 33.91 -11.40
N PHE A 354 -9.68 34.53 -11.48
CA PHE A 354 -8.70 34.44 -10.40
C PHE A 354 -9.24 35.18 -9.17
N ALA A 355 -9.17 34.54 -8.01
CA ALA A 355 -9.75 35.04 -6.76
C ALA A 355 -8.70 35.44 -5.71
N GLY A 356 -7.40 35.26 -6.00
CA GLY A 356 -6.30 35.43 -5.07
C GLY A 356 -5.50 34.15 -4.87
N TRP A 357 -4.54 34.20 -3.95
CA TRP A 357 -3.68 33.08 -3.55
C TRP A 357 -4.16 32.46 -2.23
N ASN A 358 -3.80 31.21 -1.99
CA ASN A 358 -4.00 30.53 -0.71
C ASN A 358 -2.79 29.67 -0.35
N THR A 359 -2.42 29.55 0.93
CA THR A 359 -1.35 28.64 1.36
C THR A 359 -1.71 27.16 1.16
N GLU A 360 -3.00 26.82 1.10
CA GLU A 360 -3.47 25.45 0.92
C GLU A 360 -4.16 25.22 -0.44
N LYS A 361 -3.91 24.06 -1.02
CA LYS A 361 -4.39 23.69 -2.36
C LYS A 361 -5.92 23.60 -2.46
N ASN A 362 -6.58 23.30 -1.35
CA ASN A 362 -8.04 23.23 -1.22
C ASN A 362 -8.70 24.59 -0.94
N GLY A 363 -7.93 25.64 -0.64
CA GLY A 363 -8.41 26.97 -0.26
C GLY A 363 -8.71 27.20 1.23
N THR A 364 -8.35 26.29 2.14
CA THR A 364 -8.62 26.43 3.60
C THR A 364 -7.51 27.13 4.40
N GLY A 365 -6.39 27.49 3.77
CA GLY A 365 -5.26 28.18 4.39
C GLY A 365 -5.39 29.70 4.37
N ARG A 366 -4.28 30.41 4.67
CA ARG A 366 -4.24 31.88 4.65
C ARG A 366 -4.40 32.37 3.21
N ALA A 367 -5.36 33.28 2.98
CA ALA A 367 -5.65 33.84 1.66
C ALA A 367 -4.97 35.19 1.45
N PHE A 368 -4.61 35.50 0.20
CA PHE A 368 -4.02 36.78 -0.21
C PHE A 368 -4.66 37.29 -1.50
N SER A 369 -4.78 38.61 -1.65
CA SER A 369 -5.18 39.25 -2.90
C SER A 369 -4.05 39.19 -3.95
N ASP A 370 -4.37 39.54 -5.20
CA ASP A 370 -3.36 39.54 -6.27
C ASP A 370 -2.32 40.66 -6.06
N GLY A 371 -1.04 40.29 -6.06
CA GLY A 371 0.06 41.22 -5.76
C GLY A 371 0.08 41.78 -4.34
N ALA A 372 -0.54 41.10 -3.36
CA ALA A 372 -0.55 41.53 -1.96
C ALA A 372 0.85 41.68 -1.37
N GLN A 373 1.02 42.63 -0.44
CA GLN A 373 2.15 42.58 0.50
C GLN A 373 1.99 41.38 1.43
N VAL A 374 3.12 40.71 1.70
CA VAL A 374 3.26 39.60 2.63
C VAL A 374 4.41 39.85 3.59
N TYR A 375 4.33 39.15 4.71
CA TYR A 375 5.26 39.19 5.82
C TYR A 375 5.30 37.78 6.42
N ASP A 376 6.51 37.35 6.81
CA ASP A 376 6.84 36.10 7.52
C ASP A 376 6.01 34.87 7.08
N LEU A 377 6.25 34.40 5.84
CA LEU A 377 5.57 33.21 5.30
C LEU A 377 6.25 31.87 5.68
N THR A 378 7.55 31.88 5.98
CA THR A 378 8.28 30.74 6.58
C THR A 378 9.45 31.27 7.39
N THR A 379 9.88 30.51 8.41
CA THR A 379 11.07 30.78 9.23
C THR A 379 12.31 30.04 8.71
N GLU A 380 12.14 29.13 7.75
CA GLU A 380 13.20 28.29 7.18
C GLU A 380 14.14 29.09 6.26
N LYS A 381 15.45 28.91 6.43
CA LYS A 381 16.45 29.49 5.53
C LYS A 381 16.43 28.80 4.17
N ASP A 382 16.36 29.62 3.11
CA ASP A 382 16.23 29.21 1.71
C ASP A 382 14.99 28.35 1.38
N GLY A 383 14.01 28.30 2.30
CA GLY A 383 12.77 27.55 2.15
C GLY A 383 11.85 28.09 1.06
N THR A 384 10.98 27.23 0.51
CA THR A 384 10.04 27.59 -0.56
C THR A 384 8.59 27.41 -0.12
N VAL A 385 7.87 28.52 0.03
CA VAL A 385 6.44 28.54 0.33
C VAL A 385 5.65 28.41 -0.98
N ILE A 386 4.79 27.39 -1.09
CA ILE A 386 3.94 27.21 -2.26
C ILE A 386 2.60 27.92 -2.03
N LEU A 387 2.26 28.88 -2.88
CA LEU A 387 0.94 29.50 -2.92
C LEU A 387 0.12 28.93 -4.08
N TYR A 388 -1.10 28.50 -3.77
CA TYR A 388 -2.03 27.91 -4.72
C TYR A 388 -3.05 28.95 -5.19
N ALA A 389 -3.26 29.04 -6.50
CA ALA A 389 -4.26 29.93 -7.09
C ALA A 389 -5.68 29.54 -6.67
N SER A 390 -6.46 30.51 -6.20
CA SER A 390 -7.89 30.39 -5.94
C SER A 390 -8.71 30.87 -7.13
N TRP A 391 -9.86 30.24 -7.37
CA TRP A 391 -10.58 30.33 -8.65
C TRP A 391 -12.10 30.35 -8.47
N THR A 392 -12.75 31.48 -8.73
CA THR A 392 -14.21 31.62 -8.69
C THR A 392 -14.85 31.21 -10.01
N PRO A 393 -15.82 30.27 -10.05
CA PRO A 393 -16.45 29.83 -11.30
C PRO A 393 -17.25 30.95 -11.99
N ILE A 394 -17.07 31.11 -13.31
CA ILE A 394 -17.88 32.04 -14.11
C ILE A 394 -19.25 31.41 -14.38
N THR A 395 -20.32 32.15 -14.03
CA THR A 395 -21.69 31.75 -14.35
C THR A 395 -22.08 32.14 -15.77
N TYR A 396 -22.52 31.16 -16.55
CA TYR A 396 -23.03 31.29 -17.92
C TYR A 396 -24.54 31.04 -17.99
N THR A 397 -25.23 31.65 -18.95
CA THR A 397 -26.69 31.52 -19.13
C THR A 397 -27.08 30.41 -20.12
N ILE A 398 -28.32 29.92 -20.00
CA ILE A 398 -28.94 28.90 -20.87
C ILE A 398 -30.29 29.41 -21.38
N LYS A 399 -30.41 29.61 -22.70
CA LYS A 399 -31.65 30.04 -23.38
C LYS A 399 -32.32 28.87 -24.08
N TYR A 400 -33.49 28.47 -23.57
CA TYR A 400 -34.27 27.32 -24.07
C TYR A 400 -35.36 27.74 -25.06
N HIS A 401 -35.19 27.41 -26.34
CA HIS A 401 -36.24 27.51 -27.35
C HIS A 401 -37.02 26.17 -27.40
N THR A 402 -38.13 26.08 -26.66
CA THR A 402 -38.89 24.83 -26.49
C THR A 402 -39.67 24.40 -27.74
N ASN A 403 -39.76 25.25 -28.77
CA ASN A 403 -40.39 24.96 -30.06
C ASN A 403 -41.79 24.33 -29.93
N GLY A 404 -42.67 24.97 -29.15
CA GLY A 404 -44.04 24.52 -28.89
C GLY A 404 -44.18 23.44 -27.81
N GLY A 405 -43.15 23.18 -27.00
CA GLY A 405 -43.22 22.35 -25.80
C GLY A 405 -43.27 23.15 -24.50
N LYS A 406 -43.74 22.54 -23.41
CA LYS A 406 -43.70 23.08 -22.06
C LYS A 406 -42.45 22.57 -21.32
N LEU A 407 -41.76 23.47 -20.62
CA LEU A 407 -40.60 23.18 -19.77
C LEU A 407 -40.96 23.54 -18.31
N SER A 408 -40.35 22.89 -17.31
CA SER A 408 -40.64 23.21 -15.89
C SER A 408 -40.19 24.64 -15.57
N SER A 409 -40.96 25.37 -14.76
CA SER A 409 -40.59 26.69 -14.24
C SER A 409 -39.28 26.64 -13.44
N SER A 410 -39.09 25.57 -12.66
CA SER A 410 -37.88 25.27 -11.88
C SER A 410 -36.64 24.83 -12.69
N SER A 411 -36.67 24.95 -14.02
CA SER A 411 -35.54 24.55 -14.88
C SER A 411 -34.37 25.53 -14.75
N ARG A 412 -33.21 25.08 -14.26
CA ARG A 412 -31.98 25.87 -14.14
C ARG A 412 -31.65 26.56 -15.49
N LYS A 413 -31.52 27.89 -15.46
CA LYS A 413 -31.24 28.77 -16.62
C LYS A 413 -29.77 29.23 -16.67
N THR A 414 -28.93 28.69 -15.81
CA THR A 414 -27.51 29.04 -15.65
C THR A 414 -26.67 27.78 -15.41
N TYR A 415 -25.36 27.89 -15.62
CA TYR A 415 -24.37 26.86 -15.28
C TYR A 415 -22.98 27.47 -15.09
N THR A 416 -22.10 26.74 -14.40
CA THR A 416 -20.69 27.09 -14.15
C THR A 416 -19.76 26.06 -14.81
N ALA A 417 -18.46 26.36 -14.92
CA ALA A 417 -17.51 25.51 -15.64
C ALA A 417 -17.04 24.24 -14.87
N ASP A 418 -17.36 24.14 -13.58
CA ASP A 418 -17.09 23.00 -12.69
C ASP A 418 -18.20 21.93 -12.74
N GLU A 419 -19.47 22.32 -12.58
CA GLU A 419 -20.58 21.37 -12.51
C GLU A 419 -21.02 20.82 -13.89
N PRO A 420 -21.08 19.48 -14.07
CA PRO A 420 -21.77 18.89 -15.21
C PRO A 420 -23.31 18.98 -15.02
N PHE A 421 -24.01 19.61 -15.95
CA PHE A 421 -25.45 19.86 -15.86
C PHE A 421 -26.25 19.14 -16.96
N VAL A 422 -27.11 18.18 -16.58
CA VAL A 422 -28.01 17.49 -17.51
C VAL A 422 -29.18 18.41 -17.89
N LEU A 423 -29.34 18.68 -19.18
CA LEU A 423 -30.37 19.62 -19.66
C LEU A 423 -31.79 19.04 -19.43
N PRO A 424 -32.72 19.82 -18.85
CA PRO A 424 -34.05 19.35 -18.47
C PRO A 424 -34.89 18.97 -19.69
N ARG A 425 -35.75 17.96 -19.54
CA ARG A 425 -36.60 17.44 -20.63
C ARG A 425 -37.93 18.20 -20.67
N PRO A 426 -38.24 18.98 -21.73
CA PRO A 426 -39.57 19.53 -21.93
C PRO A 426 -40.57 18.43 -22.36
N THR A 427 -41.87 18.74 -22.32
CA THR A 427 -42.96 17.87 -22.78
C THR A 427 -43.80 18.56 -23.86
N ARG A 428 -44.41 17.78 -24.77
CA ARG A 428 -45.33 18.28 -25.80
C ARG A 428 -46.35 17.19 -26.15
N LYS A 429 -47.66 17.48 -26.00
CA LYS A 429 -48.75 16.50 -26.22
C LYS A 429 -48.66 15.90 -27.64
N GLY A 430 -48.49 14.58 -27.73
CA GLY A 430 -48.37 13.84 -29.00
C GLY A 430 -46.97 13.81 -29.65
N TYR A 431 -45.94 14.35 -28.98
CA TYR A 431 -44.56 14.36 -29.48
C TYR A 431 -43.57 13.89 -28.41
N ASP A 432 -42.66 13.02 -28.81
CA ASP A 432 -41.53 12.59 -27.99
C ASP A 432 -40.36 13.55 -28.19
N PHE A 433 -39.70 13.92 -27.09
CA PHE A 433 -38.55 14.81 -27.11
C PHE A 433 -37.32 14.08 -27.66
N ASP A 434 -36.77 14.54 -28.79
CA ASP A 434 -35.62 13.95 -29.46
C ASP A 434 -34.28 14.50 -28.95
N GLY A 435 -34.30 15.65 -28.26
CA GLY A 435 -33.14 16.28 -27.64
C GLY A 435 -33.09 17.79 -27.83
N TRP A 436 -32.13 18.40 -27.13
CA TRP A 436 -31.71 19.78 -27.34
C TRP A 436 -30.63 19.84 -28.44
N TYR A 437 -30.57 20.94 -29.18
CA TYR A 437 -29.63 21.15 -30.28
C TYR A 437 -29.08 22.57 -30.23
N LYS A 438 -27.76 22.76 -30.44
CA LYS A 438 -27.08 24.08 -30.36
C LYS A 438 -27.36 25.03 -31.54
N LYS A 439 -28.18 24.62 -32.51
CA LYS A 439 -28.59 25.42 -33.68
C LYS A 439 -30.06 25.15 -34.04
N ALA A 440 -30.76 26.16 -34.54
CA ALA A 440 -32.19 26.09 -34.87
C ALA A 440 -32.53 25.04 -35.95
N ASN A 441 -31.63 24.81 -36.90
CA ASN A 441 -31.72 23.75 -37.92
C ASN A 441 -31.43 22.32 -37.40
N PHE A 442 -31.46 22.13 -36.08
CA PHE A 442 -31.23 20.85 -35.39
C PHE A 442 -29.89 20.16 -35.73
N LYS A 443 -28.85 20.95 -36.00
CA LYS A 443 -27.45 20.49 -35.95
C LYS A 443 -26.93 20.54 -34.50
N ASN A 444 -25.90 19.72 -34.22
CA ASN A 444 -25.17 19.66 -32.94
C ASN A 444 -26.07 19.38 -31.72
N ARG A 445 -26.52 18.12 -31.58
CA ARG A 445 -27.31 17.66 -30.43
C ARG A 445 -26.51 17.79 -29.13
N ILE A 446 -27.18 18.24 -28.07
CA ILE A 446 -26.68 18.28 -26.69
C ILE A 446 -27.74 17.65 -25.75
N GLY A 447 -27.29 17.08 -24.64
CA GLY A 447 -28.15 16.51 -23.59
C GLY A 447 -27.61 16.79 -22.18
N GLU A 448 -26.31 16.97 -22.06
CA GLU A 448 -25.60 17.41 -20.87
C GLU A 448 -24.66 18.56 -21.26
N ILE A 449 -24.47 19.50 -20.36
CA ILE A 449 -23.30 20.36 -20.28
C ILE A 449 -22.24 19.58 -19.50
N LYS A 450 -21.01 19.58 -19.97
CA LYS A 450 -19.88 18.95 -19.30
C LYS A 450 -19.05 19.98 -18.53
N ALA A 451 -18.41 19.55 -17.45
CA ALA A 451 -17.32 20.30 -16.82
C ALA A 451 -16.28 20.73 -17.88
N GLY A 452 -15.73 21.92 -17.71
CA GLY A 452 -14.86 22.60 -18.68
C GLY A 452 -15.57 23.24 -19.89
N GLN A 453 -16.89 23.09 -20.05
CA GLN A 453 -17.63 23.87 -21.06
C GLN A 453 -17.84 25.30 -20.55
N THR A 454 -17.66 26.28 -21.45
CA THR A 454 -17.77 27.72 -21.15
C THR A 454 -18.66 28.45 -22.14
N GLY A 455 -19.27 29.55 -21.72
CA GLY A 455 -20.01 30.49 -22.57
C GLY A 455 -21.52 30.28 -22.60
N ASN A 456 -22.26 31.34 -22.92
CA ASN A 456 -23.72 31.33 -22.96
C ASN A 456 -24.25 30.31 -23.99
N LEU A 457 -25.24 29.52 -23.59
CA LEU A 457 -25.75 28.37 -24.35
C LEU A 457 -27.18 28.62 -24.85
N VAL A 458 -27.37 28.68 -26.16
CA VAL A 458 -28.71 28.67 -26.78
C VAL A 458 -29.03 27.26 -27.28
N VAL A 459 -30.20 26.73 -26.91
CA VAL A 459 -30.63 25.37 -27.30
C VAL A 459 -32.06 25.31 -27.81
N TYR A 460 -32.26 24.54 -28.87
CA TYR A 460 -33.53 24.36 -29.57
C TYR A 460 -34.06 22.94 -29.36
N ALA A 461 -35.31 22.82 -28.93
CA ALA A 461 -35.96 21.54 -28.69
C ALA A 461 -36.43 20.90 -30.00
N LYS A 462 -36.10 19.63 -30.21
CA LYS A 462 -36.56 18.86 -31.35
C LYS A 462 -37.63 17.83 -30.94
N TRP A 463 -38.68 17.75 -31.74
CA TRP A 463 -39.88 16.96 -31.47
C TRP A 463 -40.09 15.91 -32.57
N VAL A 464 -40.48 14.69 -32.19
CA VAL A 464 -40.84 13.62 -33.12
C VAL A 464 -42.20 13.06 -32.75
N LYS A 465 -43.18 13.13 -33.68
CA LYS A 465 -44.56 12.67 -33.49
C LYS A 465 -44.59 11.21 -33.04
N CYS A 466 -45.31 10.91 -31.96
CA CYS A 466 -45.20 9.64 -31.24
C CYS A 466 -46.56 9.02 -30.87
N THR A 467 -46.52 7.78 -30.38
CA THR A 467 -47.64 7.10 -29.73
C THR A 467 -47.37 6.94 -28.24
N GLU A 468 -48.35 7.31 -27.40
CA GLU A 468 -48.24 7.18 -25.93
C GLU A 468 -48.39 5.73 -25.44
N LYS A 469 -49.26 4.95 -26.09
CA LYS A 469 -49.52 3.56 -25.74
C LYS A 469 -48.33 2.68 -26.17
N ALA A 470 -47.53 2.25 -25.19
CA ALA A 470 -46.46 1.26 -25.39
C ALA A 470 -47.06 -0.15 -25.54
N LYS A 471 -47.14 -0.64 -26.78
CA LYS A 471 -47.65 -1.98 -27.13
C LYS A 471 -46.52 -2.91 -27.58
N SER A 472 -46.69 -4.23 -27.39
CA SER A 472 -45.73 -5.29 -27.78
C SER A 472 -45.50 -5.45 -29.29
N ASP A 473 -46.29 -4.80 -30.14
CA ASP A 473 -46.16 -4.76 -31.60
C ASP A 473 -45.37 -3.53 -32.11
N SER A 474 -45.10 -2.55 -31.24
CA SER A 474 -44.59 -1.23 -31.65
C SER A 474 -43.14 -1.27 -32.15
N ALA A 475 -42.36 -2.25 -31.69
CA ALA A 475 -41.03 -2.59 -32.17
C ALA A 475 -40.98 -4.03 -32.69
N LYS A 476 -40.74 -4.22 -33.99
CA LYS A 476 -40.49 -5.54 -34.58
C LYS A 476 -39.01 -5.89 -34.45
N LEU A 477 -38.67 -6.97 -33.72
CA LEU A 477 -37.34 -7.57 -33.78
C LEU A 477 -37.11 -8.12 -35.20
N THR A 478 -36.18 -7.50 -35.93
CA THR A 478 -35.79 -7.89 -37.30
C THR A 478 -34.55 -8.79 -37.30
N THR A 479 -33.78 -8.82 -36.21
CA THR A 479 -32.71 -9.80 -35.99
C THR A 479 -32.51 -10.01 -34.50
N CYS A 480 -32.28 -11.25 -34.09
CA CYS A 480 -31.67 -11.61 -32.81
C CYS A 480 -30.84 -12.86 -33.09
N LYS A 481 -29.54 -12.72 -33.38
CA LYS A 481 -28.67 -13.85 -33.79
C LYS A 481 -27.19 -13.60 -33.53
N ALA A 482 -26.42 -14.68 -33.36
CA ALA A 482 -24.98 -14.60 -33.46
C ALA A 482 -24.58 -14.33 -34.93
N THR A 483 -23.66 -13.38 -35.13
CA THR A 483 -23.24 -12.91 -36.46
C THR A 483 -21.82 -13.33 -36.82
N GLY A 484 -20.99 -13.68 -35.84
CA GLY A 484 -19.65 -14.21 -35.99
C GLY A 484 -19.05 -14.57 -34.63
N SER A 485 -17.80 -15.03 -34.61
CA SER A 485 -17.12 -15.46 -33.37
C SER A 485 -17.16 -14.36 -32.30
N GLY A 486 -17.70 -14.68 -31.13
CA GLY A 486 -17.91 -13.75 -30.01
C GLY A 486 -18.88 -12.58 -30.26
N LYS A 487 -19.64 -12.56 -31.37
CA LYS A 487 -20.46 -11.41 -31.79
C LYS A 487 -21.94 -11.78 -31.91
N VAL A 488 -22.80 -11.06 -31.19
CA VAL A 488 -24.27 -11.15 -31.29
C VAL A 488 -24.82 -9.79 -31.74
N SER A 489 -25.82 -9.82 -32.63
CA SER A 489 -26.53 -8.63 -33.06
C SER A 489 -28.03 -8.77 -32.81
N VAL A 490 -28.62 -7.76 -32.17
CA VAL A 490 -30.07 -7.62 -32.04
C VAL A 490 -30.48 -6.35 -32.78
N LYS A 491 -31.43 -6.47 -33.72
CA LYS A 491 -31.94 -5.35 -34.53
C LYS A 491 -33.44 -5.27 -34.41
N ALA A 492 -33.95 -4.04 -34.37
CA ALA A 492 -35.38 -3.77 -34.32
C ALA A 492 -35.77 -2.58 -35.19
N THR A 493 -37.00 -2.62 -35.71
CA THR A 493 -37.62 -1.52 -36.44
C THR A 493 -38.86 -1.05 -35.69
N ILE A 494 -38.92 0.26 -35.42
CA ILE A 494 -39.98 0.94 -34.69
C ILE A 494 -40.69 1.89 -35.67
N LYS A 495 -41.85 1.48 -36.19
CA LYS A 495 -42.54 2.21 -37.28
C LYS A 495 -43.04 3.59 -36.85
N LYS A 496 -43.68 3.68 -35.68
CA LYS A 496 -44.13 4.91 -35.02
C LYS A 496 -43.34 5.03 -33.71
N ARG A 497 -42.76 6.19 -33.42
CA ARG A 497 -41.94 6.38 -32.21
C ARG A 497 -42.82 6.21 -30.96
N VAL A 498 -42.35 5.47 -29.97
CA VAL A 498 -43.03 5.33 -28.67
C VAL A 498 -42.46 6.36 -27.70
N ALA A 499 -43.34 7.09 -27.00
CA ALA A 499 -42.92 8.05 -25.99
C ALA A 499 -42.21 7.36 -24.80
N SER A 500 -41.10 7.94 -24.31
CA SER A 500 -40.34 7.44 -23.15
C SER A 500 -39.98 8.61 -22.22
N SER A 501 -39.76 8.32 -20.94
CA SER A 501 -39.24 9.29 -19.95
C SER A 501 -37.81 9.76 -20.27
N ASP A 502 -37.11 9.09 -21.18
CA ASP A 502 -35.72 9.35 -21.58
C ASP A 502 -35.53 9.24 -23.11
N ASP A 503 -34.29 9.34 -23.60
CA ASP A 503 -33.94 9.33 -25.03
C ASP A 503 -33.78 7.93 -25.66
N TYR A 504 -34.02 6.85 -24.91
CA TYR A 504 -33.50 5.54 -25.24
C TYR A 504 -34.59 4.51 -25.59
N TYR A 505 -34.21 3.56 -26.46
CA TYR A 505 -34.80 2.23 -26.47
C TYR A 505 -33.83 1.27 -25.78
N TYR A 506 -34.38 0.41 -24.93
CA TYR A 506 -33.62 -0.52 -24.11
C TYR A 506 -33.73 -1.94 -24.65
N LEU A 507 -32.60 -2.65 -24.71
CA LEU A 507 -32.58 -4.10 -24.85
C LEU A 507 -32.71 -4.68 -23.44
N MET A 508 -33.72 -5.51 -23.22
CA MET A 508 -34.03 -6.11 -21.92
C MET A 508 -33.79 -7.61 -21.95
N TYR A 509 -33.20 -8.13 -20.88
CA TYR A 509 -33.26 -9.56 -20.56
C TYR A 509 -34.67 -9.92 -20.11
N ILE A 510 -35.21 -10.98 -20.72
CA ILE A 510 -36.52 -11.53 -20.41
C ILE A 510 -36.34 -12.90 -19.76
N ASN A 511 -37.03 -13.16 -18.64
CA ASN A 511 -37.12 -14.51 -18.08
C ASN A 511 -37.99 -15.35 -19.05
N PRO A 512 -37.46 -16.40 -19.69
CA PRO A 512 -38.20 -17.16 -20.69
C PRO A 512 -39.37 -17.97 -20.13
N MET A 513 -39.35 -18.31 -18.84
CA MET A 513 -40.34 -19.16 -18.19
C MET A 513 -41.63 -18.42 -17.83
N ASN A 514 -41.56 -17.11 -17.60
CA ASN A 514 -42.71 -16.25 -17.25
C ASN A 514 -42.87 -14.99 -18.14
N GLN A 515 -42.00 -14.80 -19.14
CA GLN A 515 -41.96 -13.67 -20.08
C GLN A 515 -41.85 -12.26 -19.46
N LYS A 516 -41.48 -12.15 -18.18
CA LYS A 516 -41.25 -10.85 -17.52
C LYS A 516 -39.83 -10.32 -17.80
N ILE A 517 -39.73 -9.00 -17.97
CA ILE A 517 -38.47 -8.25 -17.90
C ILE A 517 -37.83 -8.47 -16.53
N TYR A 518 -36.51 -8.64 -16.46
CA TYR A 518 -35.78 -8.63 -15.18
C TYR A 518 -34.52 -7.76 -15.12
N LYS A 519 -33.80 -7.53 -16.24
CA LYS A 519 -32.57 -6.71 -16.25
C LYS A 519 -32.39 -5.97 -17.59
N VAL A 520 -31.73 -4.81 -17.56
CA VAL A 520 -31.28 -4.10 -18.79
C VAL A 520 -30.04 -4.81 -19.33
N ALA A 521 -30.02 -5.10 -20.63
CA ALA A 521 -28.87 -5.68 -21.34
C ALA A 521 -28.02 -4.62 -22.05
N SER A 522 -28.67 -3.60 -22.63
CA SER A 522 -28.04 -2.48 -23.33
C SER A 522 -29.08 -1.36 -23.60
N LYS A 523 -28.65 -0.17 -24.01
CA LYS A 523 -29.52 0.95 -24.41
C LYS A 523 -28.96 1.65 -25.65
N VAL A 524 -29.84 2.17 -26.51
CA VAL A 524 -29.49 2.94 -27.71
C VAL A 524 -30.42 4.12 -27.90
N TYR A 525 -29.93 5.23 -28.45
CA TYR A 525 -30.75 6.38 -28.79
C TYR A 525 -31.89 6.00 -29.75
N LYS A 526 -33.09 6.53 -29.51
CA LYS A 526 -34.29 6.29 -30.32
C LYS A 526 -34.06 6.61 -31.81
N LYS A 527 -34.13 5.59 -32.65
CA LYS A 527 -34.15 5.70 -34.12
C LYS A 527 -35.24 4.78 -34.70
N LYS A 528 -35.68 5.01 -35.94
CA LYS A 528 -36.65 4.16 -36.66
C LYS A 528 -36.14 2.72 -36.80
N ASN A 529 -34.84 2.57 -37.05
CA ASN A 529 -34.12 1.30 -37.03
C ASN A 529 -33.03 1.40 -35.96
N ILE A 530 -32.93 0.39 -35.10
CA ILE A 530 -31.90 0.28 -34.05
C ILE A 530 -31.13 -1.03 -34.16
N THR A 531 -29.89 -1.01 -33.67
CA THR A 531 -29.00 -2.19 -33.62
C THR A 531 -28.23 -2.15 -32.31
N PHE A 532 -28.28 -3.25 -31.57
CA PHE A 532 -27.40 -3.55 -30.44
C PHE A 532 -26.36 -4.55 -30.94
N ASN A 533 -25.08 -4.21 -30.78
CA ASN A 533 -23.96 -5.11 -31.05
C ASN A 533 -23.37 -5.51 -29.70
N LEU A 534 -23.35 -6.80 -29.42
CA LEU A 534 -23.01 -7.36 -28.10
C LEU A 534 -21.81 -8.29 -28.27
N LYS A 535 -20.77 -8.17 -27.43
CA LYS A 535 -19.61 -9.07 -27.48
C LYS A 535 -19.71 -10.09 -26.35
N THR A 536 -19.65 -11.39 -26.66
CA THR A 536 -19.79 -12.42 -25.62
C THR A 536 -18.61 -12.44 -24.63
N ALA A 537 -17.48 -11.83 -25.00
CA ALA A 537 -16.35 -11.59 -24.11
C ALA A 537 -16.64 -10.55 -23.01
N GLU A 538 -17.62 -9.65 -23.20
CA GLU A 538 -18.09 -8.71 -22.17
C GLU A 538 -19.08 -9.39 -21.21
N ASN A 539 -19.88 -10.32 -21.74
CA ASN A 539 -20.80 -11.18 -20.99
C ASN A 539 -21.27 -12.35 -21.88
N GLN A 540 -20.97 -13.59 -21.48
CA GLN A 540 -21.39 -14.77 -22.25
C GLN A 540 -22.92 -14.91 -22.33
N GLY A 541 -23.65 -14.36 -21.35
CA GLY A 541 -25.10 -14.29 -21.33
C GLY A 541 -25.73 -13.56 -22.52
N TYR A 542 -24.96 -12.74 -23.25
CA TYR A 542 -25.39 -12.15 -24.52
C TYR A 542 -25.62 -13.19 -25.63
N ALA A 543 -25.05 -14.40 -25.55
CA ALA A 543 -25.30 -15.49 -26.51
C ALA A 543 -26.45 -16.42 -26.09
N THR A 544 -26.68 -16.60 -24.79
CA THR A 544 -27.60 -17.62 -24.24
C THR A 544 -29.00 -17.11 -23.95
N SER A 545 -29.15 -15.81 -23.66
CA SER A 545 -30.38 -15.23 -23.10
C SER A 545 -31.52 -15.00 -24.10
N THR A 546 -32.69 -14.65 -23.54
CA THR A 546 -33.87 -14.14 -24.25
C THR A 546 -33.91 -12.62 -24.20
N PHE A 547 -34.19 -11.97 -25.33
CA PHE A 547 -34.24 -10.51 -25.44
C PHE A 547 -35.59 -9.96 -25.88
N GLY A 548 -35.87 -8.71 -25.49
CA GLY A 548 -36.97 -7.89 -26.00
C GLY A 548 -36.61 -6.40 -25.92
N ILE A 549 -37.36 -5.54 -26.62
CA ILE A 549 -37.15 -4.09 -26.65
C ILE A 549 -38.13 -3.41 -25.70
N ALA A 550 -37.68 -2.40 -24.94
CA ALA A 550 -38.51 -1.64 -24.01
C ALA A 550 -38.28 -0.11 -24.10
N VAL A 551 -39.25 0.64 -23.57
CA VAL A 551 -39.14 2.06 -23.19
C VAL A 551 -39.24 2.20 -21.67
N LYS A 552 -38.80 3.34 -21.14
CA LYS A 552 -39.01 3.72 -19.73
C LYS A 552 -40.25 4.62 -19.65
N LYS A 553 -41.20 4.28 -18.79
CA LYS A 553 -42.42 5.06 -18.52
C LYS A 553 -42.60 5.15 -17.00
N SER A 554 -42.55 6.36 -16.45
CA SER A 554 -42.70 6.63 -15.01
C SER A 554 -41.75 5.75 -14.17
N GLY A 555 -40.45 5.84 -14.46
CA GLY A 555 -39.39 5.04 -13.82
C GLY A 555 -39.30 3.58 -14.29
N LYS A 556 -40.42 2.94 -14.63
CA LYS A 556 -40.52 1.50 -14.90
C LYS A 556 -40.33 1.17 -16.39
N TYR A 557 -39.76 0.00 -16.69
CA TYR A 557 -39.62 -0.46 -18.08
C TYR A 557 -40.91 -1.12 -18.59
N LYS A 558 -41.32 -0.78 -19.82
CA LYS A 558 -42.47 -1.38 -20.52
C LYS A 558 -42.00 -1.98 -21.84
N LEU A 559 -42.29 -3.27 -22.03
CA LEU A 559 -41.94 -4.03 -23.23
C LEU A 559 -42.74 -3.52 -24.44
N ILE A 560 -42.05 -3.32 -25.58
CA ILE A 560 -42.63 -2.85 -26.84
C ILE A 560 -42.34 -3.78 -28.03
N SER A 561 -41.73 -4.94 -27.80
CA SER A 561 -41.56 -5.99 -28.81
C SER A 561 -42.01 -7.35 -28.28
N ASN A 562 -42.38 -8.26 -29.18
CA ASN A 562 -42.28 -9.69 -28.92
C ASN A 562 -40.83 -10.08 -28.56
N THR A 563 -40.67 -11.21 -27.89
CA THR A 563 -39.38 -11.66 -27.33
C THR A 563 -38.67 -12.64 -28.29
N SER A 564 -37.36 -12.78 -28.16
CA SER A 564 -36.60 -13.75 -28.96
C SER A 564 -35.29 -14.18 -28.30
N TYR A 565 -35.04 -15.49 -28.30
CA TYR A 565 -33.70 -16.05 -28.10
C TYR A 565 -32.77 -15.67 -29.26
N VAL A 566 -31.48 -15.58 -28.97
CA VAL A 566 -30.42 -15.43 -29.97
C VAL A 566 -30.40 -16.64 -30.90
N LYS A 567 -30.63 -16.46 -32.20
CA LYS A 567 -30.58 -17.57 -33.18
C LYS A 567 -29.13 -17.87 -33.61
N ASN A 568 -28.92 -19.08 -34.13
CA ASN A 568 -27.68 -19.54 -34.76
C ASN A 568 -26.44 -19.42 -33.85
N VAL A 569 -26.58 -19.83 -32.57
CA VAL A 569 -25.59 -19.62 -31.52
C VAL A 569 -24.21 -20.19 -31.85
N GLU A 570 -24.14 -21.25 -32.66
CA GLU A 570 -22.89 -21.83 -33.17
C GLU A 570 -22.03 -20.89 -34.02
N LYS A 571 -22.58 -19.76 -34.49
CA LYS A 571 -21.77 -18.70 -35.10
C LYS A 571 -20.89 -17.97 -34.09
N ALA A 572 -21.27 -17.89 -32.81
CA ALA A 572 -20.49 -17.25 -31.75
C ALA A 572 -19.25 -18.05 -31.32
N ALA A 573 -19.26 -19.38 -31.47
CA ALA A 573 -18.15 -20.27 -31.09
C ALA A 573 -16.79 -19.83 -31.65
N LYS A 574 -15.73 -19.83 -30.82
CA LYS A 574 -14.35 -19.70 -31.32
C LYS A 574 -13.86 -21.02 -31.92
N ASN A 575 -14.19 -22.16 -31.30
CA ASN A 575 -13.84 -23.48 -31.82
C ASN A 575 -14.83 -23.89 -32.92
N LYS A 576 -14.32 -24.08 -34.14
CA LYS A 576 -15.10 -24.50 -35.33
C LYS A 576 -14.78 -25.93 -35.80
N SER A 577 -14.00 -26.69 -35.03
CA SER A 577 -13.57 -28.04 -35.39
C SER A 577 -14.75 -28.95 -35.74
N LYS A 578 -14.61 -29.77 -36.79
CA LYS A 578 -15.65 -30.74 -37.18
C LYS A 578 -15.83 -31.77 -36.06
N TYR A 579 -17.05 -32.31 -35.90
CA TYR A 579 -17.26 -33.48 -35.04
C TYR A 579 -16.46 -34.65 -35.59
N ASN A 580 -15.71 -35.33 -34.71
CA ASN A 580 -14.96 -36.54 -35.02
C ASN A 580 -15.42 -37.65 -34.07
N PRO A 581 -15.95 -38.79 -34.56
CA PRO A 581 -16.29 -39.94 -33.73
C PRO A 581 -15.10 -40.88 -33.43
N GLY A 582 -13.90 -40.59 -33.96
CA GLY A 582 -12.71 -41.42 -33.81
C GLY A 582 -12.66 -42.62 -34.77
N GLN A 583 -11.50 -43.29 -34.81
CA GLN A 583 -11.20 -44.42 -35.70
C GLN A 583 -11.78 -45.78 -35.24
N THR A 584 -12.75 -45.75 -34.32
CA THR A 584 -13.51 -46.89 -33.80
C THR A 584 -14.66 -46.36 -32.94
N LYS A 585 -15.77 -47.11 -32.85
CA LYS A 585 -16.88 -46.76 -31.93
C LYS A 585 -16.61 -47.17 -30.49
N LYS A 586 -15.55 -47.96 -30.22
CA LYS A 586 -15.21 -48.47 -28.88
C LYS A 586 -14.90 -47.31 -27.93
N GLY A 587 -15.63 -47.28 -26.81
CA GLY A 587 -15.35 -46.42 -25.67
C GLY A 587 -15.42 -47.13 -24.34
N ILE A 588 -14.84 -46.51 -23.33
CA ILE A 588 -14.86 -46.94 -21.93
C ILE A 588 -15.26 -45.73 -21.08
N GLN A 589 -16.19 -45.93 -20.16
CA GLN A 589 -16.49 -44.96 -19.12
C GLN A 589 -15.29 -44.86 -18.18
N PHE A 590 -14.78 -43.64 -17.96
CA PHE A 590 -13.58 -43.41 -17.17
C PHE A 590 -13.83 -43.73 -15.69
N SER A 591 -12.98 -44.57 -15.09
CA SER A 591 -12.94 -44.77 -13.64
C SER A 591 -11.90 -43.84 -13.01
N ASP A 592 -10.61 -44.14 -13.18
CA ASP A 592 -9.53 -43.51 -12.41
C ASP A 592 -8.32 -43.10 -13.28
N ASN A 593 -8.06 -43.80 -14.40
CA ASN A 593 -6.86 -43.63 -15.21
C ASN A 593 -7.15 -43.73 -16.72
N LEU A 594 -6.63 -42.79 -17.53
CA LEU A 594 -6.76 -42.83 -18.99
C LEU A 594 -6.05 -44.04 -19.64
N GLN A 595 -5.11 -44.68 -18.95
CA GLN A 595 -4.50 -45.91 -19.41
C GLN A 595 -5.53 -47.05 -19.56
N GLU A 596 -6.66 -47.01 -18.87
CA GLU A 596 -7.81 -47.91 -19.08
C GLU A 596 -8.33 -47.85 -20.53
N VAL A 597 -8.48 -46.62 -21.04
CA VAL A 597 -8.96 -46.31 -22.39
C VAL A 597 -7.89 -46.69 -23.43
N TYR A 598 -6.63 -46.35 -23.16
CA TYR A 598 -5.51 -46.59 -24.07
C TYR A 598 -5.13 -48.07 -24.18
N ASN A 599 -5.10 -48.81 -23.08
CA ASN A 599 -4.83 -50.26 -23.07
C ASN A 599 -5.78 -51.05 -23.97
N CYS A 600 -7.03 -50.59 -24.06
CA CYS A 600 -8.10 -51.19 -24.86
C CYS A 600 -8.14 -50.73 -26.33
N GLY A 601 -7.32 -49.75 -26.71
CA GLY A 601 -7.39 -49.11 -28.03
C GLY A 601 -8.73 -48.43 -28.30
N ALA A 602 -9.40 -47.93 -27.26
CA ALA A 602 -10.64 -47.18 -27.40
C ALA A 602 -10.38 -45.76 -27.93
N LYS A 603 -11.36 -45.17 -28.65
CA LYS A 603 -11.31 -43.79 -29.18
C LYS A 603 -12.57 -42.97 -28.82
N GLN A 604 -13.35 -43.46 -27.87
CA GLN A 604 -14.42 -42.76 -27.17
C GLN A 604 -14.17 -42.89 -25.65
N THR A 605 -14.57 -41.90 -24.85
CA THR A 605 -14.66 -42.04 -23.39
C THR A 605 -15.81 -41.21 -22.83
N PHE A 606 -16.22 -41.49 -21.60
CA PHE A 606 -17.37 -40.90 -20.93
C PHE A 606 -16.96 -40.46 -19.52
N LEU A 607 -17.14 -39.18 -19.22
CA LEU A 607 -16.78 -38.53 -17.96
C LEU A 607 -18.04 -38.05 -17.23
N ASN A 608 -18.19 -38.42 -15.96
CA ASN A 608 -19.27 -37.92 -15.10
C ASN A 608 -18.84 -36.62 -14.41
N VAL A 609 -19.70 -35.59 -14.43
CA VAL A 609 -19.50 -34.31 -13.74
C VAL A 609 -20.75 -33.93 -12.96
N THR A 610 -20.60 -33.80 -11.64
CA THR A 610 -21.65 -33.31 -10.74
C THR A 610 -21.60 -31.78 -10.57
N VAL A 611 -22.61 -31.19 -9.95
CA VAL A 611 -22.66 -29.74 -9.68
C VAL A 611 -21.78 -29.37 -8.50
N SER A 612 -21.68 -30.22 -7.48
CA SER A 612 -20.70 -30.08 -6.39
C SER A 612 -19.28 -29.90 -6.92
N MET A 613 -18.83 -30.75 -7.85
CA MET A 613 -17.50 -30.65 -8.47
C MET A 613 -17.24 -29.29 -9.13
N VAL A 614 -18.26 -28.62 -9.66
CA VAL A 614 -18.10 -27.36 -10.43
C VAL A 614 -18.19 -26.12 -9.54
N CYS A 615 -18.93 -26.14 -8.43
CA CYS A 615 -19.21 -24.91 -7.65
C CYS A 615 -19.07 -25.00 -6.13
N ASN A 616 -18.95 -26.20 -5.53
CA ASN A 616 -18.66 -26.31 -4.11
C ASN A 616 -17.24 -25.78 -3.82
N ASN A 617 -17.11 -24.84 -2.88
CA ASN A 617 -15.86 -24.13 -2.55
C ASN A 617 -15.14 -23.48 -3.76
N GLY A 618 -15.91 -23.05 -4.77
CA GLY A 618 -15.36 -22.42 -5.98
C GLY A 618 -14.54 -21.15 -5.71
N THR A 619 -13.39 -21.04 -6.38
CA THR A 619 -12.43 -19.93 -6.24
C THR A 619 -12.29 -19.06 -7.50
N VAL A 620 -12.61 -19.59 -8.69
CA VAL A 620 -12.45 -18.89 -9.97
C VAL A 620 -13.65 -17.96 -10.23
N PRO A 621 -13.45 -16.63 -10.30
CA PRO A 621 -14.54 -15.69 -10.58
C PRO A 621 -15.01 -15.79 -12.04
N TYR A 622 -16.33 -15.88 -12.22
CA TYR A 622 -16.98 -15.91 -13.54
C TYR A 622 -18.17 -14.94 -13.58
N VAL A 623 -18.10 -13.94 -14.46
CA VAL A 623 -19.17 -12.95 -14.63
C VAL A 623 -20.20 -13.43 -15.65
N TYR A 624 -21.43 -13.67 -15.19
CA TYR A 624 -22.57 -14.02 -16.04
C TYR A 624 -23.73 -13.04 -15.82
N ASN A 625 -24.26 -12.46 -16.90
CA ASN A 625 -25.30 -11.44 -16.89
C ASN A 625 -25.06 -10.27 -15.90
N GLY A 626 -23.79 -9.90 -15.70
CA GLY A 626 -23.39 -8.84 -14.78
C GLY A 626 -23.66 -9.19 -13.30
N LYS A 627 -23.38 -10.44 -12.93
CA LYS A 627 -23.18 -10.92 -11.56
C LYS A 627 -21.96 -11.86 -11.57
N THR A 628 -21.10 -11.77 -10.56
CA THR A 628 -20.02 -12.73 -10.33
C THR A 628 -20.55 -14.00 -9.67
N TYR A 629 -20.12 -15.14 -10.18
CA TYR A 629 -20.24 -16.47 -9.59
C TYR A 629 -18.82 -17.00 -9.36
N TYR A 630 -18.65 -17.97 -8.46
CA TYR A 630 -17.35 -18.61 -8.23
C TYR A 630 -17.46 -20.11 -8.50
N PHE A 631 -16.45 -20.66 -9.18
CA PHE A 631 -16.41 -22.04 -9.65
C PHE A 631 -15.04 -22.66 -9.42
N ASN A 632 -14.96 -23.99 -9.43
CA ASN A 632 -13.69 -24.71 -9.37
C ASN A 632 -12.97 -24.63 -10.73
N PRO A 633 -11.63 -24.62 -10.79
CA PRO A 633 -10.87 -24.49 -12.04
C PRO A 633 -10.98 -25.72 -12.96
N MET A 634 -11.50 -26.85 -12.44
CA MET A 634 -11.71 -28.12 -13.14
C MET A 634 -10.42 -28.79 -13.65
N ASP A 635 -9.25 -28.51 -13.06
CA ASP A 635 -7.94 -28.83 -13.67
C ASP A 635 -7.74 -30.31 -13.99
N SER A 636 -8.06 -31.25 -13.09
CA SER A 636 -7.94 -32.68 -13.38
C SER A 636 -8.84 -33.11 -14.56
N TYR A 637 -10.05 -32.56 -14.69
CA TYR A 637 -10.90 -32.79 -15.86
C TYR A 637 -10.36 -32.11 -17.12
N ARG A 638 -9.72 -30.93 -16.99
CA ARG A 638 -9.04 -30.27 -18.11
C ARG A 638 -7.88 -31.12 -18.61
N GLU A 639 -7.07 -31.68 -17.72
CA GLU A 639 -5.95 -32.58 -18.05
C GLU A 639 -6.45 -33.82 -18.79
N ILE A 640 -7.46 -34.51 -18.23
CA ILE A 640 -8.10 -35.68 -18.86
C ILE A 640 -8.63 -35.34 -20.26
N VAL A 641 -9.34 -34.21 -20.42
CA VAL A 641 -9.88 -33.78 -21.71
C VAL A 641 -8.79 -33.39 -22.70
N MET A 642 -7.76 -32.66 -22.26
CA MET A 642 -6.62 -32.29 -23.10
C MET A 642 -5.84 -33.52 -23.57
N ASP A 643 -5.61 -34.51 -22.70
CA ASP A 643 -4.89 -35.72 -23.07
C ASP A 643 -5.70 -36.64 -23.99
N CYS A 644 -7.01 -36.77 -23.76
CA CYS A 644 -7.93 -37.38 -24.72
C CYS A 644 -7.87 -36.70 -26.09
N ASN A 645 -7.88 -35.36 -26.11
CA ASN A 645 -7.81 -34.57 -27.35
C ASN A 645 -6.47 -34.79 -28.08
N ARG A 646 -5.33 -34.85 -27.38
CA ARG A 646 -4.02 -35.21 -27.95
C ARG A 646 -4.03 -36.62 -28.56
N ASN A 647 -4.59 -37.59 -27.85
CA ASN A 647 -4.61 -39.00 -28.23
C ASN A 647 -5.75 -39.37 -29.21
N ASN A 648 -6.44 -38.39 -29.80
CA ASN A 648 -7.59 -38.56 -30.70
C ASN A 648 -8.74 -39.41 -30.08
N VAL A 649 -8.92 -39.33 -28.76
CA VAL A 649 -10.07 -39.90 -28.04
C VAL A 649 -11.18 -38.85 -27.96
N THR A 650 -12.36 -39.22 -28.44
CA THR A 650 -13.56 -38.40 -28.40
C THR A 650 -14.15 -38.40 -26.99
N VAL A 651 -14.24 -37.23 -26.35
CA VAL A 651 -14.78 -37.13 -24.99
C VAL A 651 -16.29 -36.87 -25.01
N THR A 652 -17.01 -37.68 -24.24
CA THR A 652 -18.39 -37.45 -23.80
C THR A 652 -18.38 -37.01 -22.33
N MET A 653 -19.18 -36.02 -21.96
CA MET A 653 -19.32 -35.56 -20.58
C MET A 653 -20.79 -35.51 -20.17
N GLN A 654 -21.14 -36.14 -19.05
CA GLN A 654 -22.48 -36.10 -18.47
C GLN A 654 -22.52 -35.07 -17.33
N VAL A 655 -23.48 -34.15 -17.39
CA VAL A 655 -23.65 -33.06 -16.41
C VAL A 655 -24.89 -33.34 -15.56
N MET A 656 -24.69 -33.50 -14.25
CA MET A 656 -25.71 -33.96 -13.30
C MET A 656 -25.80 -33.05 -12.08
N LEU A 657 -27.03 -32.82 -11.58
CA LEU A 657 -27.28 -32.01 -10.38
C LEU A 657 -27.47 -32.93 -9.18
N ASP A 658 -26.44 -33.04 -8.34
CA ASP A 658 -26.43 -33.76 -7.07
C ASP A 658 -26.96 -32.90 -5.90
N TRP A 659 -27.15 -33.51 -4.73
CA TRP A 659 -27.45 -32.77 -3.50
C TRP A 659 -26.18 -32.08 -2.96
N THR A 660 -26.00 -30.81 -3.32
CA THR A 660 -24.92 -29.98 -2.79
C THR A 660 -25.46 -29.00 -1.73
N GLU A 661 -24.90 -29.04 -0.52
CA GLU A 661 -25.29 -28.13 0.56
C GLU A 661 -25.00 -26.65 0.25
N GLY A 662 -25.81 -25.75 0.81
CA GLY A 662 -25.81 -24.32 0.45
C GLY A 662 -26.17 -24.02 -1.02
N HIS A 663 -26.48 -25.05 -1.83
CA HIS A 663 -26.70 -24.98 -3.27
C HIS A 663 -27.99 -25.68 -3.72
N THR A 664 -28.75 -26.24 -2.78
CA THR A 664 -30.09 -26.84 -2.95
C THR A 664 -31.10 -25.91 -3.63
N ASP A 665 -30.81 -24.60 -3.70
CA ASP A 665 -31.59 -23.63 -4.49
C ASP A 665 -31.65 -23.99 -5.99
N LEU A 666 -30.62 -24.66 -6.52
CA LEU A 666 -30.56 -25.21 -7.88
C LEU A 666 -31.53 -26.38 -8.12
N ILE A 667 -31.93 -27.11 -7.07
CA ILE A 667 -32.91 -28.21 -7.16
C ILE A 667 -34.32 -27.61 -7.21
N ALA A 668 -35.17 -28.11 -8.11
CA ALA A 668 -36.57 -27.67 -8.21
C ALA A 668 -37.30 -27.88 -6.87
N SER A 669 -38.10 -26.90 -6.42
CA SER A 669 -38.63 -26.89 -5.04
C SER A 669 -39.39 -28.16 -4.65
N LYS A 670 -40.22 -28.70 -5.55
CA LYS A 670 -40.97 -29.96 -5.34
C LYS A 670 -40.12 -31.25 -5.38
N ALA A 671 -38.80 -31.13 -5.59
CA ALA A 671 -37.83 -32.21 -5.63
C ALA A 671 -36.77 -32.10 -4.52
N ARG A 672 -36.91 -31.17 -3.56
CA ARG A 672 -35.93 -30.98 -2.48
C ARG A 672 -36.14 -31.96 -1.32
N VAL A 673 -35.83 -33.23 -1.56
CA VAL A 673 -35.77 -34.26 -0.52
C VAL A 673 -34.40 -34.96 -0.63
N ARG A 674 -33.58 -34.88 0.43
CA ARG A 674 -32.22 -35.43 0.46
C ARG A 674 -32.25 -36.96 0.41
N GLY A 675 -31.28 -37.57 -0.26
CA GLY A 675 -31.06 -39.03 -0.26
C GLY A 675 -32.00 -39.87 -1.13
N VAL A 676 -33.13 -39.33 -1.64
CA VAL A 676 -34.11 -40.12 -2.42
C VAL A 676 -33.58 -40.58 -3.79
N ALA A 677 -32.64 -39.84 -4.38
CA ALA A 677 -31.90 -40.23 -5.58
C ALA A 677 -30.54 -39.50 -5.58
N PRO A 678 -29.52 -39.98 -6.32
CA PRO A 678 -28.21 -39.31 -6.40
C PRO A 678 -28.28 -37.98 -7.16
N PHE A 679 -29.19 -37.83 -8.12
CA PHE A 679 -29.34 -36.59 -8.91
C PHE A 679 -30.79 -36.13 -9.05
N TYR A 680 -30.95 -34.85 -9.37
CA TYR A 680 -32.18 -34.07 -9.22
C TYR A 680 -32.51 -33.26 -10.49
N THR A 681 -33.76 -32.79 -10.57
CA THR A 681 -34.20 -31.90 -11.65
C THR A 681 -34.06 -30.41 -11.31
N TRP A 682 -33.79 -29.58 -12.32
CA TRP A 682 -33.31 -28.21 -12.16
C TRP A 682 -34.41 -27.17 -11.86
N ASN A 683 -34.13 -26.24 -10.94
CA ASN A 683 -34.93 -25.06 -10.64
C ASN A 683 -34.79 -23.98 -11.73
N VAL A 684 -35.56 -24.13 -12.80
CA VAL A 684 -35.58 -23.17 -13.92
C VAL A 684 -36.56 -22.00 -13.71
N THR A 685 -37.41 -22.02 -12.67
CA THR A 685 -38.52 -21.07 -12.52
C THR A 685 -38.10 -19.77 -11.85
N THR A 686 -37.22 -19.82 -10.84
CA THR A 686 -36.69 -18.65 -10.14
C THR A 686 -35.53 -18.03 -10.94
N ASN A 687 -35.39 -16.68 -10.92
CA ASN A 687 -34.27 -16.03 -11.63
C ASN A 687 -32.91 -16.43 -11.06
N LYS A 688 -32.73 -16.34 -9.72
CA LYS A 688 -31.48 -16.63 -9.01
C LYS A 688 -30.89 -17.99 -9.41
N SER A 689 -31.70 -19.04 -9.31
CA SER A 689 -31.23 -20.42 -9.47
C SER A 689 -31.10 -20.80 -10.95
N ARG A 690 -32.01 -20.32 -11.81
CA ARG A 690 -31.89 -20.49 -13.28
C ARG A 690 -30.63 -19.80 -13.82
N GLU A 691 -30.32 -18.59 -13.38
CA GLU A 691 -29.10 -17.87 -13.80
C GLU A 691 -27.81 -18.50 -13.24
N LYS A 692 -27.86 -19.12 -12.05
CA LYS A 692 -26.74 -19.94 -11.52
C LYS A 692 -26.52 -21.21 -12.38
N MET A 693 -27.58 -21.93 -12.75
CA MET A 693 -27.51 -23.05 -13.71
C MET A 693 -26.95 -22.61 -15.07
N GLU A 694 -27.47 -21.52 -15.64
CA GLU A 694 -26.98 -20.98 -16.91
C GLU A 694 -25.49 -20.60 -16.81
N ALA A 695 -25.05 -19.99 -15.70
CA ALA A 695 -23.66 -19.65 -15.46
C ALA A 695 -22.76 -20.89 -15.36
N ILE A 696 -23.18 -21.94 -14.63
CA ILE A 696 -22.48 -23.23 -14.54
C ILE A 696 -22.27 -23.83 -15.93
N PHE A 697 -23.33 -23.90 -16.75
CA PHE A 697 -23.20 -24.42 -18.11
C PHE A 697 -22.30 -23.54 -18.99
N CYS A 698 -22.37 -22.21 -18.87
CA CYS A 698 -21.52 -21.28 -19.63
C CYS A 698 -20.05 -21.37 -19.23
N TYR A 699 -19.77 -21.63 -17.94
CA TYR A 699 -18.42 -21.88 -17.43
C TYR A 699 -17.87 -23.21 -17.96
N LEU A 700 -18.62 -24.30 -17.83
CA LEU A 700 -18.26 -25.61 -18.42
C LEU A 700 -18.01 -25.50 -19.93
N GLY A 701 -18.87 -24.79 -20.67
CA GLY A 701 -18.68 -24.52 -22.10
C GLY A 701 -17.44 -23.66 -22.41
N MET A 702 -17.06 -22.73 -21.53
CA MET A 702 -15.85 -21.92 -21.67
C MET A 702 -14.58 -22.75 -21.41
N VAL A 703 -14.59 -23.63 -20.40
CA VAL A 703 -13.46 -24.49 -20.05
C VAL A 703 -13.27 -25.57 -21.13
N PHE A 704 -14.33 -26.31 -21.46
CA PHE A 704 -14.32 -27.51 -22.30
C PHE A 704 -14.80 -27.28 -23.74
N GLY A 705 -14.82 -26.02 -24.20
CA GLY A 705 -15.13 -25.64 -25.59
C GLY A 705 -13.90 -25.28 -26.42
N LYS A 706 -12.70 -25.19 -25.82
CA LYS A 706 -11.46 -24.70 -26.46
C LYS A 706 -10.90 -25.73 -27.45
N LYS A 707 -10.22 -25.31 -28.53
CA LYS A 707 -9.75 -26.22 -29.61
C LYS A 707 -8.88 -27.38 -29.11
N ASN A 708 -8.05 -27.15 -28.08
CA ASN A 708 -7.15 -28.12 -27.47
C ASN A 708 -7.70 -28.77 -26.18
N CYS A 709 -8.87 -28.31 -25.70
CA CYS A 709 -9.52 -28.78 -24.48
C CYS A 709 -11.02 -28.81 -24.78
N SER A 710 -11.45 -29.77 -25.61
CA SER A 710 -12.81 -29.89 -26.12
C SER A 710 -13.50 -31.19 -25.72
N VAL A 711 -14.73 -31.06 -25.20
CA VAL A 711 -15.69 -32.14 -25.09
C VAL A 711 -16.61 -32.11 -26.30
N SER A 712 -16.69 -33.23 -27.02
CA SER A 712 -17.46 -33.35 -28.27
C SER A 712 -18.93 -33.66 -28.04
N ASN A 713 -19.23 -34.49 -27.03
CA ASN A 713 -20.58 -34.97 -26.72
C ASN A 713 -20.95 -34.57 -25.28
N TRP A 714 -22.14 -33.98 -25.08
CA TRP A 714 -22.60 -33.51 -23.77
C TRP A 714 -23.94 -34.13 -23.40
N VAL A 715 -24.03 -34.86 -22.30
CA VAL A 715 -25.28 -35.50 -21.85
C VAL A 715 -25.84 -34.72 -20.66
N LEU A 716 -27.14 -34.40 -20.66
CA LEU A 716 -27.79 -33.74 -19.52
C LEU A 716 -28.57 -34.75 -18.66
N GLY A 717 -28.12 -34.93 -17.42
CA GLY A 717 -28.70 -35.89 -16.48
C GLY A 717 -28.39 -37.35 -16.83
N ASN A 718 -28.64 -38.26 -15.88
CA ASN A 718 -28.66 -39.70 -16.11
C ASN A 718 -30.10 -40.23 -16.14
N GLU A 719 -30.34 -41.28 -16.94
CA GLU A 719 -31.59 -42.06 -17.06
C GLU A 719 -32.86 -41.27 -16.71
N VAL A 720 -33.15 -40.20 -17.46
CA VAL A 720 -34.17 -39.21 -17.06
C VAL A 720 -35.62 -39.69 -17.22
N ASN A 721 -35.79 -40.93 -17.69
CA ASN A 721 -37.05 -41.67 -17.65
C ASN A 721 -37.24 -42.45 -16.33
N ASN A 722 -36.18 -42.63 -15.54
CA ASN A 722 -36.19 -43.12 -14.17
C ASN A 722 -35.92 -41.98 -13.16
N PRO A 723 -36.87 -41.04 -12.95
CA PRO A 723 -36.75 -40.00 -11.94
C PRO A 723 -36.81 -40.53 -10.50
N ALA A 724 -37.23 -41.77 -10.26
CA ALA A 724 -37.20 -42.36 -8.92
C ALA A 724 -35.77 -42.73 -8.52
N GLY A 725 -35.01 -43.36 -9.42
CA GLY A 725 -33.63 -43.81 -9.17
C GLY A 725 -32.54 -42.82 -9.57
N TRP A 726 -32.75 -41.92 -10.55
CA TRP A 726 -31.63 -41.16 -11.16
C TRP A 726 -31.86 -39.67 -11.44
N ASN A 727 -33.09 -39.18 -11.64
CA ASN A 727 -33.33 -37.73 -11.80
C ASN A 727 -34.56 -37.23 -11.05
N TYR A 728 -34.43 -37.06 -9.73
CA TYR A 728 -35.55 -36.80 -8.85
C TYR A 728 -36.31 -35.51 -9.20
N LYS A 729 -37.59 -35.72 -9.51
CA LYS A 729 -38.60 -34.70 -9.79
C LYS A 729 -39.54 -34.44 -8.60
N GLY A 730 -39.55 -35.33 -7.61
CA GLY A 730 -40.54 -35.40 -6.54
C GLY A 730 -41.98 -35.14 -6.98
N GLY A 731 -42.64 -34.20 -6.30
CA GLY A 731 -44.04 -33.81 -6.54
C GLY A 731 -44.29 -32.96 -7.80
N MET A 732 -43.34 -32.85 -8.73
CA MET A 732 -43.57 -32.19 -10.03
C MET A 732 -44.50 -33.02 -10.92
N SER A 733 -45.45 -32.34 -11.57
CA SER A 733 -46.24 -32.90 -12.66
C SER A 733 -45.36 -33.12 -13.90
N GLU A 734 -45.73 -34.10 -14.73
CA GLU A 734 -44.98 -34.48 -15.93
C GLU A 734 -44.64 -33.28 -16.83
N THR A 735 -45.65 -32.44 -17.13
CA THR A 735 -45.46 -31.25 -17.97
C THR A 735 -44.50 -30.24 -17.34
N ALA A 736 -44.46 -30.11 -16.01
CA ALA A 736 -43.48 -29.27 -15.34
C ALA A 736 -42.07 -29.86 -15.42
N TYR A 737 -41.93 -31.17 -15.21
CA TYR A 737 -40.65 -31.89 -15.29
C TYR A 737 -40.03 -31.80 -16.69
N PHE A 738 -40.74 -32.22 -17.74
CA PHE A 738 -40.18 -32.15 -19.10
C PHE A 738 -40.01 -30.71 -19.62
N LYS A 739 -40.78 -29.72 -19.13
CA LYS A 739 -40.52 -28.30 -19.43
C LYS A 739 -39.24 -27.81 -18.76
N ALA A 740 -38.96 -28.24 -17.52
CA ALA A 740 -37.71 -27.92 -16.84
C ALA A 740 -36.51 -28.59 -17.52
N TYR A 741 -36.60 -29.88 -17.81
CA TYR A 741 -35.55 -30.64 -18.49
C TYR A 741 -35.25 -30.09 -19.90
N ALA A 742 -36.28 -29.83 -20.72
CA ALA A 742 -36.11 -29.23 -22.04
C ALA A 742 -35.54 -27.80 -21.99
N TYR A 743 -35.80 -27.03 -20.92
CA TYR A 743 -35.15 -25.74 -20.73
C TYR A 743 -33.68 -25.89 -20.33
N GLY A 744 -33.35 -26.81 -19.40
CA GLY A 744 -31.98 -27.14 -19.03
C GLY A 744 -31.15 -27.59 -20.23
N PHE A 745 -31.70 -28.47 -21.07
CA PHE A 745 -31.09 -28.91 -22.33
C PHE A 745 -30.83 -27.71 -23.25
N ARG A 746 -31.83 -26.84 -23.43
CA ARG A 746 -31.71 -25.63 -24.26
C ARG A 746 -30.67 -24.66 -23.69
N ALA A 747 -30.50 -24.57 -22.37
CA ALA A 747 -29.45 -23.77 -21.75
C ALA A 747 -28.05 -24.36 -21.99
N LEU A 748 -27.86 -25.67 -21.75
CA LEU A 748 -26.59 -26.38 -21.98
C LEU A 748 -26.17 -26.33 -23.46
N TYR A 749 -27.09 -26.61 -24.38
CA TYR A 749 -26.89 -26.48 -25.83
C TYR A 749 -26.34 -25.10 -26.20
N TYR A 750 -26.94 -24.04 -25.65
CA TYR A 750 -26.54 -22.67 -25.92
C TYR A 750 -25.17 -22.33 -25.33
N ALA A 751 -24.93 -22.71 -24.08
CA ALA A 751 -23.66 -22.52 -23.41
C ALA A 751 -22.51 -23.20 -24.18
N VAL A 752 -22.63 -24.50 -24.46
CA VAL A 752 -21.60 -25.28 -25.17
C VAL A 752 -21.44 -24.81 -26.61
N ARG A 753 -22.53 -24.70 -27.39
CA ARG A 753 -22.42 -24.35 -28.82
C ARG A 753 -22.10 -22.87 -29.05
N SER A 754 -22.19 -22.01 -28.04
CA SER A 754 -21.61 -20.66 -28.08
C SER A 754 -20.08 -20.63 -28.00
N GLN A 755 -19.42 -21.77 -27.73
CA GLN A 755 -17.96 -21.91 -27.62
C GLN A 755 -17.38 -22.93 -28.62
N SER A 756 -18.03 -24.08 -28.82
CA SER A 756 -17.69 -25.11 -29.82
C SER A 756 -18.85 -25.39 -30.78
N SER A 757 -18.72 -25.03 -32.06
CA SER A 757 -19.86 -24.99 -32.99
C SER A 757 -20.46 -26.36 -33.33
N ASN A 758 -19.69 -27.44 -33.22
CA ASN A 758 -20.09 -28.77 -33.66
C ASN A 758 -20.18 -29.79 -32.53
N ALA A 759 -20.17 -29.34 -31.27
CA ALA A 759 -20.51 -30.19 -30.14
C ALA A 759 -21.96 -30.68 -30.24
N HIS A 760 -22.17 -31.96 -29.92
CA HIS A 760 -23.48 -32.60 -29.83
C HIS A 760 -23.98 -32.59 -28.38
N ILE A 761 -25.30 -32.44 -28.19
CA ILE A 761 -25.94 -32.43 -26.87
C ILE A 761 -27.07 -33.45 -26.84
N PHE A 762 -27.09 -34.27 -25.79
CA PHE A 762 -27.83 -35.51 -25.67
C PHE A 762 -28.79 -35.48 -24.47
N ILE A 763 -29.92 -36.18 -24.61
CA ILE A 763 -30.74 -36.65 -23.49
C ILE A 763 -30.37 -38.10 -23.16
N CYS A 764 -30.57 -38.56 -21.91
CA CYS A 764 -30.17 -39.89 -21.45
C CYS A 764 -31.37 -40.75 -21.02
N THR A 765 -31.49 -41.98 -21.54
CA THR A 765 -32.54 -42.94 -21.12
C THR A 765 -32.02 -44.38 -21.03
N ASP A 766 -32.66 -45.18 -20.19
CA ASP A 766 -32.41 -46.62 -20.04
C ASP A 766 -33.07 -47.48 -21.14
N ASN A 767 -33.04 -48.81 -20.96
CA ASN A 767 -33.62 -49.79 -21.89
C ASN A 767 -35.16 -49.96 -21.78
N LEU A 768 -35.86 -49.29 -20.87
CA LEU A 768 -37.31 -49.43 -20.65
C LEU A 768 -38.10 -48.65 -21.72
N TRP A 769 -38.30 -49.28 -22.89
CA TRP A 769 -38.81 -48.62 -24.10
C TRP A 769 -40.31 -48.30 -24.09
N ASN A 770 -41.17 -49.26 -23.74
CA ASN A 770 -42.61 -49.04 -23.52
C ASN A 770 -43.06 -49.34 -22.08
N THR A 771 -42.17 -49.80 -21.20
CA THR A 771 -42.43 -50.02 -19.77
C THR A 771 -41.73 -48.95 -18.90
N SER A 772 -41.91 -48.99 -17.57
CA SER A 772 -41.28 -48.06 -16.62
C SER A 772 -41.27 -48.60 -15.20
N VAL A 773 -40.26 -48.25 -14.39
CA VAL A 773 -40.29 -48.45 -12.93
C VAL A 773 -41.37 -47.58 -12.26
N LYS A 774 -41.79 -47.92 -11.04
CA LYS A 774 -42.81 -47.19 -10.27
C LYS A 774 -42.44 -45.70 -10.12
N GLY A 775 -43.32 -44.81 -10.56
CA GLY A 775 -43.11 -43.36 -10.52
C GLY A 775 -42.23 -42.79 -11.66
N GLY A 776 -41.76 -43.64 -12.58
CA GLY A 776 -41.01 -43.24 -13.77
C GLY A 776 -41.85 -43.14 -15.04
N TYR A 777 -41.15 -43.17 -16.17
CA TYR A 777 -41.66 -43.04 -17.53
C TYR A 777 -40.93 -44.02 -18.46
N SER A 778 -41.53 -44.36 -19.59
CA SER A 778 -40.82 -45.11 -20.63
C SER A 778 -39.90 -44.19 -21.43
N ALA A 779 -38.77 -44.72 -21.90
CA ALA A 779 -37.78 -43.99 -22.69
C ALA A 779 -38.40 -43.35 -23.94
N LYS A 780 -39.32 -44.06 -24.61
CA LYS A 780 -40.11 -43.56 -25.74
C LYS A 780 -40.95 -42.34 -25.36
N HIS A 781 -41.68 -42.40 -24.24
CA HIS A 781 -42.49 -41.27 -23.75
C HIS A 781 -41.62 -40.06 -23.39
N VAL A 782 -40.46 -40.28 -22.76
CA VAL A 782 -39.49 -39.21 -22.49
C VAL A 782 -39.02 -38.55 -23.77
N ILE A 783 -38.61 -39.31 -24.79
CA ILE A 783 -38.15 -38.76 -26.07
C ILE A 783 -39.26 -37.92 -26.74
N GLU A 784 -40.51 -38.40 -26.71
CA GLU A 784 -41.65 -37.68 -27.27
C GLU A 784 -41.98 -36.40 -26.50
N SER A 785 -42.12 -36.49 -25.18
CA SER A 785 -42.46 -35.34 -24.32
C SER A 785 -41.33 -34.32 -24.21
N PHE A 786 -40.06 -34.74 -24.17
CA PHE A 786 -38.90 -33.85 -24.29
C PHE A 786 -38.95 -33.07 -25.61
N ASN A 787 -39.06 -33.74 -26.75
CA ASN A 787 -39.07 -33.07 -28.06
C ASN A 787 -40.32 -32.16 -28.20
N LYS A 788 -41.46 -32.53 -27.62
CA LYS A 788 -42.69 -31.71 -27.54
C LYS A 788 -42.46 -30.41 -26.75
N GLN A 789 -41.81 -30.48 -25.57
CA GLN A 789 -41.51 -29.29 -24.77
C GLN A 789 -40.35 -28.46 -25.36
N LEU A 790 -39.32 -29.10 -25.91
CA LEU A 790 -38.20 -28.41 -26.59
C LEU A 790 -38.70 -27.59 -27.77
N ASN A 791 -39.61 -28.12 -28.59
CA ASN A 791 -40.18 -27.35 -29.71
C ASN A 791 -41.14 -26.24 -29.27
N LYS A 792 -41.81 -26.37 -28.10
CA LYS A 792 -42.56 -25.27 -27.47
C LYS A 792 -41.66 -24.16 -26.95
N ILE A 793 -40.48 -24.50 -26.40
CA ILE A 793 -39.48 -23.54 -25.93
C ILE A 793 -38.81 -22.86 -27.13
N GLN A 794 -38.27 -23.64 -28.06
CA GLN A 794 -37.58 -23.16 -29.25
C GLN A 794 -37.53 -24.26 -30.34
N LYS A 795 -38.45 -24.18 -31.32
CA LYS A 795 -38.50 -25.10 -32.48
C LYS A 795 -37.17 -25.16 -33.24
N GLY A 796 -36.77 -26.37 -33.62
CA GLY A 796 -35.62 -26.61 -34.51
C GLY A 796 -34.25 -26.65 -33.86
N LEU A 797 -34.15 -26.80 -32.53
CA LEU A 797 -32.88 -27.13 -31.87
C LEU A 797 -32.48 -28.58 -32.14
N LYS A 798 -31.20 -28.82 -32.44
CA LYS A 798 -30.67 -30.18 -32.60
C LYS A 798 -30.57 -30.87 -31.23
N TRP A 799 -30.85 -32.17 -31.21
CA TRP A 799 -30.67 -33.03 -30.05
C TRP A 799 -30.30 -34.44 -30.50
N HIS A 800 -29.72 -35.20 -29.58
CA HIS A 800 -29.18 -36.53 -29.78
C HIS A 800 -29.57 -37.43 -28.59
N LEU A 801 -29.43 -38.75 -28.71
CA LEU A 801 -29.85 -39.71 -27.68
C LEU A 801 -28.67 -40.51 -27.13
N ALA A 802 -28.48 -40.44 -25.82
CA ALA A 802 -27.61 -41.33 -25.05
C ALA A 802 -28.51 -42.45 -24.50
N TYR A 803 -28.16 -43.71 -24.78
CA TYR A 803 -29.04 -44.86 -24.54
C TYR A 803 -28.32 -46.02 -23.86
N HIS A 804 -28.88 -46.56 -22.79
CA HIS A 804 -28.28 -47.68 -22.05
C HIS A 804 -28.91 -49.01 -22.49
N ALA A 805 -28.38 -49.59 -23.56
CA ALA A 805 -28.92 -50.80 -24.21
C ALA A 805 -28.61 -52.12 -23.46
N TYR A 806 -28.71 -52.10 -22.13
CA TYR A 806 -28.49 -53.24 -21.24
C TYR A 806 -29.37 -54.46 -21.58
N SER A 807 -28.95 -55.64 -21.12
CA SER A 807 -29.79 -56.85 -21.09
C SER A 807 -31.06 -56.66 -20.26
N THR A 808 -32.04 -57.54 -20.47
CA THR A 808 -33.17 -57.72 -19.56
C THR A 808 -33.30 -59.22 -19.21
N PRO A 809 -33.28 -59.62 -17.92
CA PRO A 809 -32.88 -58.80 -16.78
C PRO A 809 -31.39 -58.37 -16.88
N LEU A 810 -31.00 -57.35 -16.12
CA LEU A 810 -29.66 -56.72 -16.20
C LEU A 810 -28.50 -57.70 -15.94
N THR A 811 -28.72 -58.69 -15.07
CA THR A 811 -27.75 -59.75 -14.74
C THR A 811 -27.54 -60.76 -15.87
N TYR A 812 -28.41 -60.82 -16.89
CA TYR A 812 -28.40 -61.88 -17.89
C TYR A 812 -27.48 -61.56 -19.08
N THR A 813 -26.34 -62.25 -19.15
CA THR A 813 -25.27 -61.92 -20.10
C THR A 813 -25.55 -62.35 -21.54
N LYS A 814 -26.34 -63.42 -21.76
CA LYS A 814 -26.70 -63.90 -23.11
C LYS A 814 -27.82 -63.06 -23.74
N PHE A 815 -27.57 -61.77 -23.96
CA PHE A 815 -28.56 -60.82 -24.48
C PHE A 815 -29.23 -61.27 -25.80
N TRP A 816 -28.57 -62.14 -26.56
CA TRP A 816 -29.02 -62.65 -27.84
C TRP A 816 -30.20 -63.64 -27.75
N ASP A 817 -30.47 -64.22 -26.57
CA ASP A 817 -31.61 -65.11 -26.36
C ASP A 817 -32.95 -64.33 -26.43
N GLY A 818 -32.92 -63.01 -26.21
CA GLY A 818 -34.05 -62.12 -26.48
C GLY A 818 -35.21 -62.23 -25.49
N LEU A 819 -34.91 -62.51 -24.21
CA LEU A 819 -35.90 -62.58 -23.14
C LEU A 819 -36.78 -61.31 -23.09
N GLY A 820 -38.11 -61.49 -23.09
CA GLY A 820 -39.07 -60.40 -22.85
C GLY A 820 -39.07 -59.26 -23.88
N ILE A 821 -38.59 -59.46 -25.11
CA ILE A 821 -38.55 -58.41 -26.15
C ILE A 821 -39.16 -58.86 -27.48
N THR A 822 -39.63 -57.88 -28.26
CA THR A 822 -40.14 -58.09 -29.63
C THR A 822 -39.27 -57.37 -30.67
N GLY A 823 -39.49 -57.70 -31.95
CA GLY A 823 -38.78 -57.10 -33.09
C GLY A 823 -39.35 -55.76 -33.58
N ASP A 824 -40.34 -55.19 -32.88
CA ASP A 824 -41.13 -54.04 -33.32
C ASP A 824 -41.24 -52.93 -32.23
N VAL A 825 -41.94 -51.84 -32.56
CA VAL A 825 -42.01 -50.62 -31.72
C VAL A 825 -42.90 -50.73 -30.47
N SER A 826 -43.59 -51.86 -30.26
CA SER A 826 -44.38 -52.20 -29.06
C SER A 826 -43.56 -52.86 -27.94
N THR A 827 -42.37 -53.41 -28.25
CA THR A 827 -41.48 -54.11 -27.28
C THR A 827 -41.36 -53.37 -25.94
N PRO A 828 -41.46 -54.04 -24.78
CA PRO A 828 -41.36 -53.36 -23.49
C PRO A 828 -39.94 -52.84 -23.25
N TYR A 829 -38.91 -53.59 -23.65
CA TYR A 829 -37.49 -53.21 -23.55
C TYR A 829 -36.81 -53.12 -24.93
N ILE A 830 -35.75 -52.30 -25.05
CA ILE A 830 -34.81 -52.37 -26.17
C ILE A 830 -33.39 -52.66 -25.65
N THR A 831 -32.92 -53.87 -25.95
CA THR A 831 -31.57 -54.34 -25.66
C THR A 831 -30.74 -54.36 -26.96
N MET A 832 -29.46 -54.76 -26.88
CA MET A 832 -28.65 -54.94 -28.09
C MET A 832 -29.21 -55.96 -29.10
N LYS A 833 -30.11 -56.87 -28.73
CA LYS A 833 -30.74 -57.84 -29.66
C LYS A 833 -31.78 -57.19 -30.59
N ASN A 834 -32.50 -56.16 -30.14
CA ASN A 834 -33.52 -55.45 -30.92
C ASN A 834 -33.26 -53.93 -31.06
N ILE A 835 -32.03 -53.46 -30.82
CA ILE A 835 -31.61 -52.03 -30.96
C ILE A 835 -31.93 -51.41 -32.34
N ASP A 836 -32.12 -52.24 -33.35
CA ASP A 836 -32.59 -51.84 -34.67
C ASP A 836 -34.00 -51.20 -34.63
N VAL A 837 -34.86 -51.56 -33.66
CA VAL A 837 -36.16 -50.93 -33.40
C VAL A 837 -35.98 -49.44 -33.05
N LEU A 838 -35.11 -49.13 -32.07
CA LEU A 838 -34.82 -47.75 -31.65
C LEU A 838 -34.26 -46.94 -32.82
N THR A 839 -33.25 -47.48 -33.51
CA THR A 839 -32.56 -46.75 -34.57
C THR A 839 -33.46 -46.50 -35.79
N LYS A 840 -34.33 -47.44 -36.15
CA LYS A 840 -35.38 -47.25 -37.18
C LYS A 840 -36.44 -46.24 -36.74
N TYR A 841 -36.91 -46.32 -35.50
CA TYR A 841 -37.89 -45.39 -34.93
C TYR A 841 -37.36 -43.94 -34.92
N ILE A 842 -36.15 -43.72 -34.38
CA ILE A 842 -35.52 -42.40 -34.33
C ILE A 842 -35.30 -41.84 -35.74
N LYS A 843 -34.77 -42.66 -36.66
CA LYS A 843 -34.59 -42.26 -38.07
C LYS A 843 -35.91 -41.89 -38.74
N LYS A 844 -37.00 -42.64 -38.50
CA LYS A 844 -38.33 -42.41 -39.10
C LYS A 844 -39.04 -41.17 -38.51
N LYS A 845 -38.93 -40.94 -37.19
CA LYS A 845 -39.70 -39.88 -36.49
C LYS A 845 -38.96 -38.55 -36.35
N TYR A 846 -37.63 -38.56 -36.32
CA TYR A 846 -36.80 -37.36 -36.11
C TYR A 846 -35.69 -37.16 -37.15
N GLY A 847 -35.48 -38.12 -38.06
CA GLY A 847 -34.48 -38.04 -39.13
C GLY A 847 -33.10 -38.59 -38.73
N SER A 848 -32.24 -38.79 -39.73
CA SER A 848 -30.87 -39.33 -39.57
C SER A 848 -29.87 -38.38 -38.89
N SER A 849 -30.27 -37.11 -38.67
CA SER A 849 -29.48 -36.07 -38.03
C SER A 849 -29.53 -36.14 -36.50
N VAL A 850 -30.56 -36.76 -35.92
CA VAL A 850 -30.53 -37.21 -34.52
C VAL A 850 -29.61 -38.43 -34.48
N ARG A 851 -28.55 -38.34 -33.67
CA ARG A 851 -27.55 -39.41 -33.51
C ARG A 851 -27.76 -40.13 -32.20
N ILE A 852 -27.38 -41.41 -32.15
CA ILE A 852 -27.42 -42.22 -30.94
C ILE A 852 -25.98 -42.48 -30.50
N ILE A 853 -25.68 -42.29 -29.22
CA ILE A 853 -24.54 -42.96 -28.58
C ILE A 853 -25.11 -44.00 -27.63
N LEU A 854 -24.50 -45.17 -27.59
CA LEU A 854 -24.75 -46.13 -26.54
C LEU A 854 -23.76 -45.75 -25.43
N SER A 855 -24.24 -45.02 -24.41
CA SER A 855 -23.41 -44.31 -23.42
C SER A 855 -22.89 -45.17 -22.28
N GLU A 856 -23.64 -46.22 -21.92
CA GLU A 856 -23.27 -47.17 -20.88
C GLU A 856 -23.84 -48.56 -21.21
N GLN A 857 -22.99 -49.58 -21.29
CA GLN A 857 -23.35 -50.98 -21.53
C GLN A 857 -22.43 -51.87 -20.69
N GLY A 858 -22.97 -52.90 -20.08
CA GLY A 858 -22.21 -53.88 -19.30
C GLY A 858 -22.73 -55.29 -19.53
N TYR A 859 -21.84 -56.26 -19.39
CA TYR A 859 -22.15 -57.70 -19.45
C TYR A 859 -21.45 -58.37 -18.28
N SER A 860 -22.20 -59.10 -17.45
CA SER A 860 -21.69 -59.62 -16.18
C SER A 860 -20.90 -60.92 -16.39
N SER A 861 -19.67 -61.00 -15.89
CA SER A 861 -18.90 -62.26 -15.89
C SER A 861 -19.42 -63.29 -14.88
N THR A 862 -20.49 -63.01 -14.14
CA THR A 862 -21.18 -63.95 -13.24
C THR A 862 -21.71 -65.18 -14.00
N TRP A 863 -22.06 -65.05 -15.28
CA TRP A 863 -22.41 -66.18 -16.15
C TRP A 863 -21.19 -66.79 -16.89
N GLY A 864 -19.98 -66.58 -16.38
CA GLY A 864 -18.71 -66.99 -16.98
C GLY A 864 -18.13 -65.97 -17.96
N GLU A 865 -16.80 -65.81 -17.94
CA GLU A 865 -16.09 -64.83 -18.77
C GLU A 865 -16.30 -65.04 -20.28
N THR A 866 -16.37 -66.30 -20.72
CA THR A 866 -16.60 -66.64 -22.13
C THR A 866 -17.93 -66.10 -22.65
N ASN A 867 -18.97 -66.06 -21.80
CA ASN A 867 -20.27 -65.46 -22.14
C ASN A 867 -20.18 -63.93 -22.15
N GLN A 868 -19.46 -63.30 -21.20
CA GLN A 868 -19.19 -61.86 -21.22
C GLN A 868 -18.44 -61.45 -22.51
N ALA A 869 -17.40 -62.21 -22.87
CA ALA A 869 -16.59 -62.00 -24.05
C ALA A 869 -17.39 -62.18 -25.36
N ALA A 870 -18.24 -63.20 -25.43
CA ALA A 870 -19.19 -63.42 -26.54
C ALA A 870 -20.19 -62.26 -26.67
N ALA A 871 -20.79 -61.83 -25.57
CA ALA A 871 -21.76 -60.74 -25.53
C ALA A 871 -21.13 -59.42 -25.99
N LEU A 872 -19.92 -59.13 -25.51
CA LEU A 872 -19.17 -57.92 -25.85
C LEU A 872 -18.78 -57.86 -27.33
N ALA A 873 -18.33 -58.98 -27.92
CA ALA A 873 -18.05 -59.05 -29.35
C ALA A 873 -19.32 -58.83 -30.20
N TYR A 874 -20.40 -59.55 -29.89
CA TYR A 874 -21.63 -59.51 -30.70
C TYR A 874 -22.31 -58.14 -30.61
N SER A 875 -22.50 -57.60 -29.40
CA SER A 875 -23.08 -56.27 -29.19
C SER A 875 -22.28 -55.17 -29.89
N TYR A 876 -20.95 -55.17 -29.77
CA TYR A 876 -20.11 -54.22 -30.48
C TYR A 876 -20.28 -54.32 -32.01
N TYR A 877 -20.37 -55.53 -32.58
CA TYR A 877 -20.58 -55.67 -34.02
C TYR A 877 -21.94 -55.12 -34.48
N ILE A 878 -23.01 -55.30 -33.69
CA ILE A 878 -24.30 -54.67 -33.96
C ILE A 878 -24.16 -53.14 -33.94
N ALA A 879 -23.55 -52.57 -32.89
CA ALA A 879 -23.35 -51.13 -32.76
C ALA A 879 -22.45 -50.54 -33.88
N ALA A 880 -21.38 -51.24 -34.24
CA ALA A 880 -20.45 -50.87 -35.30
C ALA A 880 -21.13 -50.90 -36.68
N CYS A 881 -21.95 -51.91 -36.95
CA CYS A 881 -22.64 -52.08 -38.22
C CYS A 881 -23.92 -51.26 -38.38
N ASN A 882 -24.55 -50.80 -37.30
CA ASN A 882 -25.68 -49.89 -37.38
C ASN A 882 -25.23 -48.44 -37.74
N PRO A 883 -25.90 -47.75 -38.70
CA PRO A 883 -25.49 -46.41 -39.18
C PRO A 883 -26.08 -45.22 -38.38
N MET A 884 -26.89 -45.45 -37.35
CA MET A 884 -27.44 -44.39 -36.47
C MET A 884 -26.65 -44.23 -35.15
N ILE A 885 -25.90 -45.26 -34.76
CA ILE A 885 -25.06 -45.29 -33.56
C ILE A 885 -23.67 -44.74 -33.89
N ASP A 886 -23.15 -43.80 -33.10
CA ASP A 886 -21.81 -43.19 -33.28
C ASP A 886 -20.77 -43.67 -32.25
N ALA A 887 -21.20 -44.18 -31.08
CA ALA A 887 -20.32 -44.74 -30.05
C ALA A 887 -20.97 -45.95 -29.34
N PHE A 888 -20.13 -46.85 -28.85
CA PHE A 888 -20.46 -48.00 -28.00
C PHE A 888 -19.50 -47.97 -26.80
N ILE A 889 -20.02 -47.54 -25.65
CA ILE A 889 -19.23 -47.20 -24.47
C ILE A 889 -19.58 -48.17 -23.34
N ILE A 890 -18.57 -48.88 -22.83
CA ILE A 890 -18.77 -49.89 -21.79
C ILE A 890 -18.52 -49.38 -20.36
N ARG A 891 -19.33 -49.94 -19.45
CA ARG A 891 -19.11 -50.07 -18.02
C ARG A 891 -18.54 -51.47 -17.78
N SER A 892 -17.29 -51.64 -17.36
CA SER A 892 -16.19 -50.68 -17.22
C SER A 892 -14.84 -51.41 -17.43
N TYR A 893 -13.70 -50.72 -17.25
CA TYR A 893 -12.40 -51.39 -17.31
C TYR A 893 -12.24 -52.41 -16.16
N SER A 894 -12.32 -51.95 -14.92
CA SER A 894 -12.34 -52.79 -13.72
C SER A 894 -13.79 -53.12 -13.29
N ASP A 895 -13.94 -54.16 -12.47
CA ASP A 895 -15.18 -54.41 -11.72
C ASP A 895 -15.36 -53.35 -10.63
N HIS A 896 -16.57 -52.82 -10.45
CA HIS A 896 -16.87 -51.83 -9.41
C HIS A 896 -17.45 -52.52 -8.16
N PRO A 897 -16.92 -52.29 -6.93
CA PRO A 897 -17.29 -53.08 -5.75
C PRO A 897 -18.80 -53.13 -5.44
N VAL A 898 -19.51 -52.00 -5.57
CA VAL A 898 -20.96 -51.91 -5.33
C VAL A 898 -21.76 -52.70 -6.37
N GLU A 899 -21.27 -52.80 -7.61
CA GLU A 899 -21.91 -53.56 -8.68
C GLU A 899 -21.63 -55.06 -8.54
N VAL A 900 -20.43 -55.43 -8.12
CA VAL A 900 -20.08 -56.82 -7.77
C VAL A 900 -20.98 -57.35 -6.65
N ALA A 901 -21.26 -56.53 -5.62
CA ALA A 901 -22.20 -56.87 -4.55
C ALA A 901 -23.65 -57.07 -5.04
N GLN A 902 -24.00 -56.50 -6.20
CA GLN A 902 -25.29 -56.68 -6.89
C GLN A 902 -25.27 -57.81 -7.93
N GLY A 903 -24.19 -58.61 -8.00
CA GLY A 903 -24.01 -59.69 -8.99
C GLY A 903 -23.55 -59.22 -10.38
N LEU A 904 -23.22 -57.94 -10.54
CA LEU A 904 -22.87 -57.27 -11.80
C LEU A 904 -21.35 -57.13 -11.93
N LYS A 905 -20.67 -58.24 -12.28
CA LYS A 905 -19.23 -58.28 -12.56
C LYS A 905 -18.92 -57.77 -13.97
N MET A 906 -19.23 -56.49 -14.21
CA MET A 906 -19.22 -55.85 -15.54
C MET A 906 -17.82 -55.48 -16.07
N GLY A 907 -16.80 -55.45 -15.22
CA GLY A 907 -15.42 -55.15 -15.58
C GLY A 907 -14.84 -56.16 -16.56
N ILE A 908 -13.91 -55.72 -17.41
CA ILE A 908 -13.24 -56.57 -18.42
C ILE A 908 -11.78 -56.90 -18.08
N TYR A 909 -11.11 -56.11 -17.24
CA TYR A 909 -9.68 -56.26 -16.93
C TYR A 909 -9.39 -57.59 -16.21
N GLY A 910 -8.24 -58.21 -16.53
CA GLY A 910 -7.91 -59.59 -16.15
C GLY A 910 -8.63 -60.66 -16.97
N LYS A 911 -9.88 -60.40 -17.36
CA LYS A 911 -10.80 -61.37 -17.99
C LYS A 911 -10.56 -61.57 -19.49
N GLU A 912 -11.10 -62.65 -20.04
CA GLU A 912 -11.10 -62.92 -21.49
C GLU A 912 -11.68 -61.75 -22.32
N ALA A 913 -12.70 -61.07 -21.78
CA ALA A 913 -13.36 -59.93 -22.41
C ALA A 913 -12.41 -58.76 -22.75
N PHE A 914 -11.33 -58.54 -21.99
CA PHE A 914 -10.34 -57.50 -22.30
C PHE A 914 -9.63 -57.75 -23.64
N LYS A 915 -9.17 -58.99 -23.89
CA LYS A 915 -8.49 -59.36 -25.14
C LYS A 915 -9.46 -59.24 -26.34
N VAL A 916 -10.72 -59.60 -26.15
CA VAL A 916 -11.78 -59.38 -27.14
C VAL A 916 -11.98 -57.90 -27.43
N PHE A 917 -12.26 -57.08 -26.42
CA PHE A 917 -12.54 -55.66 -26.60
C PHE A 917 -11.38 -54.92 -27.27
N LYS A 918 -10.14 -55.28 -26.90
CA LYS A 918 -8.92 -54.74 -27.50
C LYS A 918 -8.81 -55.03 -29.00
N TYR A 919 -9.12 -56.25 -29.44
CA TYR A 919 -8.79 -56.72 -30.80
C TYR A 919 -9.96 -56.95 -31.76
N MET A 920 -11.21 -56.93 -31.32
CA MET A 920 -12.40 -57.25 -32.14
C MET A 920 -12.62 -56.36 -33.39
N ASP A 921 -12.03 -55.17 -33.47
CA ASP A 921 -12.09 -54.24 -34.61
C ASP A 921 -10.74 -54.05 -35.34
N THR A 922 -9.80 -54.96 -35.10
CA THR A 922 -8.44 -54.97 -35.68
C THR A 922 -8.28 -56.09 -36.72
N SER A 923 -7.10 -56.22 -37.32
CA SER A 923 -6.74 -57.39 -38.15
C SER A 923 -6.85 -58.72 -37.39
N GLN A 924 -6.64 -58.71 -36.06
CA GLN A 924 -6.70 -59.90 -35.22
C GLN A 924 -8.13 -60.32 -34.82
N THR A 925 -9.17 -59.64 -35.31
CA THR A 925 -10.57 -59.86 -34.91
C THR A 925 -11.02 -61.34 -34.95
N ASN A 926 -10.67 -62.08 -36.01
CA ASN A 926 -11.02 -63.50 -36.14
C ASN A 926 -10.37 -64.38 -35.06
N LYS A 927 -9.11 -64.10 -34.69
CA LYS A 927 -8.35 -64.83 -33.66
C LYS A 927 -9.04 -64.74 -32.30
N TYR A 928 -9.62 -63.58 -31.97
CA TYR A 928 -10.24 -63.33 -30.67
C TYR A 928 -11.75 -63.55 -30.63
N THR A 929 -12.46 -63.57 -31.77
CA THR A 929 -13.94 -63.64 -31.77
C THR A 929 -14.57 -64.80 -32.51
N LYS A 930 -13.86 -65.53 -33.39
CA LYS A 930 -14.45 -66.67 -34.13
C LYS A 930 -15.01 -67.75 -33.20
N LYS A 931 -14.38 -67.99 -32.04
CA LYS A 931 -14.77 -69.05 -31.09
C LYS A 931 -16.14 -68.85 -30.41
N TYR A 932 -16.67 -67.63 -30.35
CA TYR A 932 -17.98 -67.38 -29.71
C TYR A 932 -19.17 -67.73 -30.61
N LEU A 933 -18.94 -67.98 -31.90
CA LEU A 933 -19.99 -68.30 -32.86
C LEU A 933 -20.75 -69.59 -32.50
N SER A 934 -20.09 -70.59 -31.92
CA SER A 934 -20.75 -71.79 -31.38
C SER A 934 -21.62 -71.47 -30.15
N ILE A 935 -21.10 -70.68 -29.21
CA ILE A 935 -21.79 -70.28 -27.96
C ILE A 935 -23.04 -69.42 -28.24
N ILE A 936 -23.03 -68.64 -29.34
CA ILE A 936 -24.15 -67.82 -29.82
C ILE A 936 -25.10 -68.64 -30.73
N GLY A 937 -24.77 -69.88 -31.11
CA GLY A 937 -25.58 -70.72 -32.00
C GLY A 937 -25.58 -70.25 -33.46
N ALA A 938 -24.50 -69.63 -33.95
CA ALA A 938 -24.46 -68.89 -35.20
C ALA A 938 -23.33 -69.33 -36.15
N ALA A 939 -23.67 -69.77 -37.37
CA ALA A 939 -22.65 -70.22 -38.34
C ALA A 939 -21.68 -69.12 -38.83
N SER A 940 -22.06 -67.83 -38.77
CA SER A 940 -21.13 -66.71 -39.01
C SER A 940 -21.71 -65.37 -38.55
N TRP A 941 -20.83 -64.40 -38.25
CA TRP A 941 -21.22 -63.02 -37.94
C TRP A 941 -22.09 -62.37 -39.03
N LYS A 942 -21.92 -62.74 -40.31
CA LYS A 942 -22.74 -62.24 -41.43
C LYS A 942 -24.22 -62.66 -41.33
N LYS A 943 -24.53 -63.82 -40.72
CA LYS A 943 -25.92 -64.27 -40.51
C LYS A 943 -26.62 -63.53 -39.36
N ILE A 944 -25.87 -63.11 -38.33
CA ILE A 944 -26.45 -62.57 -37.08
C ILE A 944 -26.25 -61.06 -36.85
N VAL A 945 -25.36 -60.41 -37.60
CA VAL A 945 -25.14 -58.95 -37.52
C VAL A 945 -25.52 -58.28 -38.85
N PRO A 946 -26.64 -57.53 -38.92
CA PRO A 946 -27.05 -56.82 -40.12
C PRO A 946 -25.97 -55.86 -40.65
N GLY A 947 -25.59 -56.01 -41.92
CA GLY A 947 -24.59 -55.16 -42.55
C GLY A 947 -23.14 -55.42 -42.11
N TYR A 948 -22.85 -56.58 -41.50
CA TYR A 948 -21.50 -57.03 -41.18
C TYR A 948 -20.64 -57.24 -42.43
N LYS A 949 -19.48 -56.59 -42.45
CA LYS A 949 -18.39 -56.83 -43.41
C LYS A 949 -17.07 -56.67 -42.65
N PHE A 950 -16.18 -57.67 -42.69
CA PHE A 950 -14.87 -57.63 -42.02
C PHE A 950 -14.08 -56.34 -42.36
N ASN A 951 -14.01 -55.99 -43.65
CA ASN A 951 -13.36 -54.77 -44.12
C ASN A 951 -14.01 -53.48 -43.62
N ARG A 952 -15.32 -53.47 -43.31
CA ARG A 952 -16.02 -52.31 -42.73
C ARG A 952 -15.64 -52.09 -41.27
N LEU A 953 -15.44 -53.17 -40.51
CA LEU A 953 -14.90 -53.09 -39.14
C LEU A 953 -13.43 -52.63 -39.18
N ARG A 954 -12.60 -53.26 -40.02
CA ARG A 954 -11.17 -52.94 -40.12
C ARG A 954 -10.89 -51.52 -40.64
N LYS A 955 -11.73 -50.95 -41.51
CA LYS A 955 -11.58 -49.60 -42.08
C LYS A 955 -12.49 -48.53 -41.42
N MET A 956 -13.14 -48.82 -40.28
CA MET A 956 -14.14 -47.93 -39.68
C MET A 956 -13.57 -46.56 -39.32
N TYR A 957 -13.94 -45.51 -40.08
CA TYR A 957 -13.36 -44.15 -40.00
C TYR A 957 -11.82 -44.10 -40.13
N ARG A 958 -11.19 -45.11 -40.76
CA ARG A 958 -9.74 -45.17 -41.03
C ARG A 958 -9.35 -44.77 -42.46
N ASN A 959 -10.30 -44.23 -43.22
CA ASN A 959 -10.03 -43.38 -44.37
C ASN A 959 -10.15 -41.93 -43.89
N VAL A 960 -9.01 -41.30 -43.62
CA VAL A 960 -8.82 -39.84 -43.49
C VAL A 960 -7.83 -39.45 -44.56
#